data_AF-A0A8J2AU62-F1
#
_entry.id   AF-A0A8J2AU62-F1
#
_cell.length_a   1.000
_cell.length_b   1.000
_cell.length_c   1.000
_cell.angle_alpha   90.00
_cell.angle_beta   90.00
_cell.angle_gamma   90.00
#
_symmetry.space_group_name_H-M   'P 1'
#
loop_
_entity.id
_entity.type
_entity.pdbx_description
1 polymer ?
#
loop_
_entity_poly.entity_id
_entity_poly.type
_entity_poly.pdbx_seq_one_letter_code
_entity_poly.pdbx_strand_id
1 'polypeptide(L)'
;MSAASSRRFDARVGITEEVRNALPPIALAQTTLEFYASLVHYLVQKRDLESCPYFATPSRGTEMSTSTSSSSPSTGGAHQTRRHAQLHMFSLALVFRLWDKPHYRCGSFGEDLRVNLRNVAIPGTGVPLSIFCFSRYTAYFWLLILYPFTCLFSALAVVVTEYRLTFGAKPKNTTSTSNASSTSNSQSQKKTSQQEERRSRQKSSGRGKQQQQQQEETLAVAEEWKNAPQTWAAILRFVAERVAILYQKNLAAPDDWFSLWRLNCALATYHSYVTRSEEYKMENKWDFLVKCHENDVAITPCIGLGLLSGKKNGTRTSGESRTSSAPEAGALALDDDDDQSTSTRAAGGTPATRLYTSSRSAASTTGVVEQSRSEILSQLRMHTLVCKDANEEGGMGIHFFHNAAQGGDWILQEKLENATALTFLLPDPCPLSTFRVLTSSEGSYVSSPSGKSGAMKASSGGQSSSGEVSAEDKIQILTCVFRAGRKNAKTDHRSIFLNVNLDKSDKKNYGTITHGALNNHWYQLHGNVFSTEKEGALTSAGVFRQGFARKASGMGVHPDTNKNLVGCKIPELEEILSLSRRAHAVLCPEVPLVGWDVALVNGDVVGGQVVLGGNADEKPTPILLEANLSCNFFLGHFPRDYYLEFMRKSFVGLEAAETGKKLS
;
A
#
# COMPACT_ATOMS: atom_id res chain seq x y z
N MET A 1 39.69 -11.34 6.83
CA MET A 1 38.54 -11.06 5.94
C MET A 1 37.17 -11.02 6.64
N SER A 2 37.01 -11.41 7.91
CA SER A 2 35.69 -11.38 8.61
C SER A 2 35.18 -9.97 8.97
N ALA A 3 36.07 -9.02 9.29
CA ALA A 3 35.68 -7.67 9.71
C ALA A 3 35.07 -6.79 8.60
N ALA A 4 35.25 -7.14 7.32
CA ALA A 4 34.71 -6.37 6.18
C ALA A 4 33.28 -6.80 5.80
N SER A 5 32.93 -8.08 6.02
CA SER A 5 31.58 -8.61 5.73
C SER A 5 30.56 -8.12 6.77
N SER A 6 30.90 -8.20 8.06
CA SER A 6 30.06 -7.68 9.16
C SER A 6 29.77 -6.18 9.00
N ARG A 7 30.75 -5.36 8.56
CA ARG A 7 30.53 -3.92 8.27
C ARG A 7 29.46 -3.64 7.21
N ARG A 8 29.22 -4.53 6.23
CA ARG A 8 28.23 -4.33 5.16
C ARG A 8 26.79 -4.63 5.59
N PHE A 9 26.59 -5.57 6.50
CA PHE A 9 25.28 -5.84 7.11
C PHE A 9 24.91 -4.73 8.10
N ASP A 10 25.87 -4.33 8.93
CA ASP A 10 25.70 -3.32 9.98
C ASP A 10 25.37 -1.92 9.45
N ALA A 11 26.01 -1.50 8.36
CA ALA A 11 25.77 -0.19 7.74
C ALA A 11 24.33 -0.03 7.23
N ARG A 12 23.59 -1.12 7.01
CA ARG A 12 22.21 -1.11 6.53
C ARG A 12 21.17 -1.13 7.63
N VAL A 13 21.47 -1.78 8.74
CA VAL A 13 20.59 -1.77 9.91
C VAL A 13 20.72 -0.44 10.66
N GLY A 14 21.77 0.35 10.36
CA GLY A 14 22.02 1.66 10.99
C GLY A 14 22.28 1.50 12.48
N ILE A 15 22.98 0.43 12.85
CA ILE A 15 23.40 0.14 14.21
C ILE A 15 24.24 1.32 14.69
N THR A 16 23.89 1.91 15.83
CA THR A 16 24.77 2.88 16.49
C THR A 16 26.04 2.16 16.91
N GLU A 17 27.22 2.75 16.71
CA GLU A 17 28.48 2.11 17.15
C GLU A 17 28.45 1.70 18.64
N GLU A 18 27.62 2.37 19.43
CA GLU A 18 27.28 2.05 20.81
C GLU A 18 26.73 0.63 20.99
N VAL A 19 25.76 0.20 20.17
CA VAL A 19 25.19 -1.16 20.23
C VAL A 19 26.21 -2.22 19.83
N ARG A 20 27.10 -1.89 18.88
CA ARG A 20 28.20 -2.79 18.46
C ARG A 20 29.22 -3.00 19.58
N ASN A 21 29.51 -1.96 20.35
CA ASN A 21 30.52 -1.99 21.41
C ASN A 21 29.97 -2.59 22.73
N ALA A 22 28.64 -2.63 22.89
CA ALA A 22 27.98 -3.22 24.04
C ALA A 22 27.95 -4.75 23.97
N LEU A 23 27.92 -5.40 25.14
CA LEU A 23 27.60 -6.83 25.20
C LEU A 23 26.14 -7.05 24.75
N PRO A 24 25.80 -8.14 24.05
CA PRO A 24 24.46 -8.32 23.49
C PRO A 24 23.28 -8.19 24.48
N PRO A 25 23.37 -8.70 25.73
CA PRO A 25 22.32 -8.47 26.72
C PRO A 25 22.14 -7.00 27.09
N ILE A 26 23.24 -6.23 27.11
CA ILE A 26 23.23 -4.79 27.37
C ILE A 26 22.56 -4.07 26.19
N ALA A 27 22.93 -4.42 24.95
CA ALA A 27 22.31 -3.85 23.75
C ALA A 27 20.79 -4.09 23.68
N LEU A 28 20.34 -5.31 23.99
CA LEU A 28 18.92 -5.67 24.07
C LEU A 28 18.19 -4.85 25.14
N ALA A 29 18.76 -4.75 26.35
CA ALA A 29 18.20 -3.98 27.45
C ALA A 29 18.14 -2.49 27.10
N GLN A 30 19.22 -1.93 26.53
CA GLN A 30 19.31 -0.52 26.16
C GLN A 30 18.29 -0.16 25.08
N THR A 31 18.16 -0.97 24.02
CA THR A 31 17.11 -0.82 23.00
C THR A 31 15.71 -0.83 23.61
N THR A 32 15.46 -1.77 24.54
CA THR A 32 14.15 -1.90 25.20
C THR A 32 13.85 -0.70 26.10
N LEU A 33 14.87 -0.19 26.81
CA LEU A 33 14.75 1.00 27.64
C LEU A 33 14.48 2.25 26.79
N GLU A 34 15.19 2.43 25.68
CA GLU A 34 14.94 3.54 24.74
C GLU A 34 13.54 3.47 24.13
N PHE A 35 13.07 2.27 23.77
CA PHE A 35 11.70 2.04 23.31
C PHE A 35 10.69 2.53 24.35
N TYR A 36 10.76 2.06 25.60
CA TYR A 36 9.81 2.50 26.63
C TYR A 36 9.96 3.97 26.99
N ALA A 37 11.19 4.49 27.03
CA ALA A 37 11.44 5.90 27.34
C ALA A 37 10.85 6.82 26.27
N SER A 38 10.96 6.45 25.00
CA SER A 38 10.29 7.16 23.89
C SER A 38 8.76 7.08 23.98
N LEU A 39 8.20 5.92 24.32
CA LEU A 39 6.76 5.78 24.52
C LEU A 39 6.27 6.63 25.69
N VAL A 40 7.00 6.69 26.82
CA VAL A 40 6.67 7.55 27.95
C VAL A 40 6.73 9.03 27.54
N HIS A 41 7.74 9.43 26.77
CA HIS A 41 7.87 10.80 26.25
C HIS A 41 6.63 11.21 25.43
N TYR A 42 6.16 10.37 24.52
CA TYR A 42 5.01 10.70 23.68
C TYR A 42 3.65 10.48 24.37
N LEU A 43 3.44 9.33 25.01
CA LEU A 43 2.14 8.96 25.59
C LEU A 43 1.85 9.67 26.92
N VAL A 44 2.84 9.79 27.79
CA VAL A 44 2.66 10.30 29.14
C VAL A 44 2.96 11.80 29.20
N GLN A 45 4.11 12.22 28.64
CA GLN A 45 4.50 13.62 28.68
C GLN A 45 3.83 14.46 27.57
N LYS A 46 3.19 13.81 26.58
CA LYS A 46 2.51 14.46 25.44
C LYS A 46 3.39 15.46 24.70
N ARG A 47 4.67 15.12 24.57
CA ARG A 47 5.66 15.96 23.89
C ARG A 47 5.66 15.71 22.38
N ASP A 48 6.19 16.68 21.66
CA ASP A 48 6.26 16.67 20.19
C ASP A 48 7.34 15.72 19.64
N LEU A 49 7.25 15.40 18.35
CA LEU A 49 8.17 14.53 17.64
C LEU A 49 9.63 14.99 17.80
N GLU A 50 9.90 16.28 17.61
CA GLU A 50 11.26 16.83 17.57
C GLU A 50 11.94 16.93 18.94
N SER A 51 11.17 17.08 20.03
CA SER A 51 11.76 17.14 21.38
C SER A 51 12.17 15.78 21.95
N CYS A 52 11.87 14.66 21.28
CA CYS A 52 12.25 13.35 21.75
C CYS A 52 13.77 13.16 21.71
N PRO A 53 14.45 12.99 22.87
CA PRO A 53 15.90 12.81 22.89
C PRO A 53 16.32 11.40 22.41
N TYR A 54 15.39 10.44 22.45
CA TYR A 54 15.63 9.06 22.06
C TYR A 54 15.58 8.93 20.55
N PHE A 55 16.55 8.21 19.98
CA PHE A 55 16.73 8.03 18.54
C PHE A 55 16.87 9.35 17.74
N ALA A 56 17.12 10.48 18.42
CA ALA A 56 17.27 11.76 17.76
C ALA A 56 18.49 11.79 16.83
N THR A 57 18.33 12.50 15.72
CA THR A 57 19.46 12.88 14.87
C THR A 57 20.27 13.94 15.62
N PRO A 58 21.59 13.80 15.79
CA PRO A 58 22.39 14.87 16.39
C PRO A 58 22.14 16.18 15.64
N SER A 59 21.78 17.24 16.37
CA SER A 59 21.60 18.56 15.78
C SER A 59 22.89 18.97 15.09
N ARG A 60 22.79 19.38 13.82
CA ARG A 60 23.93 19.77 12.96
C ARG A 60 24.82 20.89 13.56
N GLY A 61 24.38 21.52 14.65
CA GLY A 61 25.10 22.58 15.37
C GLY A 61 26.09 22.12 16.45
N THR A 62 26.16 20.82 16.79
CA THR A 62 27.10 20.32 17.81
C THR A 62 28.42 19.78 17.19
N GLU A 63 28.52 19.70 15.86
CA GLU A 63 29.79 19.43 15.18
C GLU A 63 30.62 20.71 15.09
N MET A 64 31.22 21.09 16.21
CA MET A 64 32.17 22.18 16.28
C MET A 64 33.45 21.79 15.53
N SER A 65 33.61 22.32 14.32
CA SER A 65 34.89 22.71 13.71
C SER A 65 36.07 21.76 13.87
N THR A 66 36.00 20.56 13.30
CA THR A 66 37.18 19.83 12.84
C THR A 66 37.07 19.61 11.34
N SER A 67 37.49 20.63 10.59
CA SER A 67 37.60 20.61 9.14
C SER A 67 38.70 19.64 8.70
N THR A 68 38.36 18.37 8.55
CA THR A 68 39.13 17.44 7.72
C THR A 68 38.20 16.90 6.64
N SER A 69 38.42 17.42 5.44
CA SER A 69 37.74 17.06 4.19
C SER A 69 38.07 15.61 3.81
N SER A 70 37.33 14.64 4.36
CA SER A 70 37.23 13.31 3.77
C SER A 70 35.76 12.91 3.72
N SER A 71 35.18 13.05 2.52
CA SER A 71 33.83 12.62 2.18
C SER A 71 33.72 11.09 2.32
N SER A 72 33.42 10.63 3.53
CA SER A 72 33.16 9.24 3.84
C SER A 72 31.67 8.95 3.61
N PRO A 73 31.27 8.10 2.66
CA PRO A 73 29.87 7.87 2.29
C PRO A 73 29.04 7.06 3.31
N SER A 74 29.51 6.87 4.54
CA SER A 74 28.91 5.96 5.53
C SER A 74 27.95 6.60 6.54
N THR A 75 27.87 7.93 6.65
CA THR A 75 27.06 8.60 7.68
C THR A 75 25.56 8.64 7.36
N GLY A 76 25.19 8.59 6.08
CA GLY A 76 23.78 8.70 5.65
C GLY A 76 22.87 7.60 6.19
N GLY A 77 23.36 6.35 6.26
CA GLY A 77 22.55 5.20 6.70
C GLY A 77 22.15 5.25 8.17
N ALA A 78 23.05 5.67 9.05
CA ALA A 78 22.77 5.77 10.49
C ALA A 78 21.73 6.87 10.79
N HIS A 79 21.84 8.02 10.10
CA HIS A 79 20.84 9.10 10.22
C HIS A 79 19.46 8.64 9.73
N GLN A 80 19.39 7.90 8.62
CA GLN A 80 18.13 7.36 8.10
C GLN A 80 17.46 6.42 9.13
N THR A 81 18.20 5.47 9.71
CA THR A 81 17.66 4.54 10.71
C THR A 81 17.15 5.26 11.96
N ARG A 82 17.90 6.24 12.47
CA ARG A 82 17.49 7.03 13.64
C ARG A 82 16.19 7.79 13.39
N ARG A 83 16.09 8.49 12.26
CA ARG A 83 14.85 9.16 11.83
C ARG A 83 13.70 8.17 11.71
N HIS A 84 13.94 7.00 11.13
CA HIS A 84 12.94 5.96 11.02
C HIS A 84 12.44 5.51 12.39
N ALA A 85 13.35 5.29 13.34
CA ALA A 85 12.99 4.87 14.69
C ALA A 85 12.14 5.93 15.41
N GLN A 86 12.53 7.20 15.31
CA GLN A 86 11.79 8.30 15.90
C GLN A 86 10.35 8.39 15.35
N LEU A 87 10.19 8.30 14.03
CA LEU A 87 8.87 8.29 13.36
C LEU A 87 8.04 7.06 13.73
N HIS A 88 8.68 5.90 13.81
CA HIS A 88 8.02 4.66 14.19
C HIS A 88 7.49 4.75 15.62
N MET A 89 8.31 5.18 16.59
CA MET A 89 7.91 5.38 17.99
C MET A 89 6.81 6.43 18.13
N PHE A 90 6.96 7.58 17.48
CA PHE A 90 5.96 8.64 17.51
C PHE A 90 4.61 8.16 16.98
N SER A 91 4.61 7.50 15.83
CA SER A 91 3.37 7.00 15.24
C SER A 91 2.73 5.87 16.07
N LEU A 92 3.49 5.05 16.80
CA LEU A 92 2.92 4.07 17.75
C LEU A 92 2.18 4.77 18.89
N ALA A 93 2.76 5.84 19.44
CA ALA A 93 2.10 6.63 20.48
C ALA A 93 0.88 7.40 19.93
N LEU A 94 1.01 7.93 18.72
CA LEU A 94 -0.02 8.69 18.02
C LEU A 94 -1.32 7.89 17.85
N VAL A 95 -1.22 6.57 17.65
CA VAL A 95 -2.38 5.68 17.57
C VAL A 95 -3.29 5.82 18.78
N PHE A 96 -2.72 5.88 19.98
CA PHE A 96 -3.49 6.01 21.22
C PHE A 96 -4.03 7.42 21.42
N ARG A 97 -3.31 8.45 20.96
CA ARG A 97 -3.78 9.84 20.97
C ARG A 97 -5.00 10.03 20.07
N LEU A 98 -5.02 9.34 18.93
CA LEU A 98 -6.09 9.42 17.93
C LEU A 98 -7.23 8.43 18.15
N TRP A 99 -7.09 7.48 19.07
CA TRP A 99 -7.97 6.33 19.22
C TRP A 99 -9.49 6.66 19.23
N ASP A 100 -9.91 7.69 19.98
CA ASP A 100 -11.32 8.12 20.05
C ASP A 100 -11.63 9.32 19.16
N LYS A 101 -10.68 9.74 18.33
CA LYS A 101 -10.85 10.90 17.43
C LYS A 101 -11.62 10.47 16.18
N PRO A 102 -12.43 11.37 15.60
CA PRO A 102 -13.13 11.12 14.35
C PRO A 102 -12.17 10.66 13.26
N HIS A 103 -12.56 9.62 12.53
CA HIS A 103 -11.83 9.10 11.38
C HIS A 103 -12.62 9.42 10.10
N TYR A 104 -11.96 9.51 8.95
CA TYR A 104 -12.64 9.90 7.71
C TYR A 104 -13.46 8.78 7.07
N ARG A 105 -13.16 7.50 7.37
CA ARG A 105 -13.94 6.35 6.90
C ARG A 105 -15.05 5.91 7.86
N CYS A 106 -14.90 6.17 9.15
CA CYS A 106 -15.76 5.60 10.19
C CYS A 106 -15.78 6.48 11.44
N GLY A 107 -16.56 6.09 12.45
CA GLY A 107 -16.78 6.93 13.63
C GLY A 107 -15.52 7.32 14.40
N SER A 108 -14.53 6.43 14.51
CA SER A 108 -13.28 6.72 15.22
C SER A 108 -12.09 5.92 14.70
N PHE A 109 -10.86 6.38 15.00
CA PHE A 109 -9.66 5.65 14.57
C PHE A 109 -9.53 4.26 15.20
N GLY A 110 -9.97 4.09 16.45
CA GLY A 110 -10.01 2.77 17.08
C GLY A 110 -10.93 1.79 16.35
N GLU A 111 -12.06 2.28 15.82
CA GLU A 111 -12.95 1.48 14.96
C GLU A 111 -12.29 1.14 13.62
N ASP A 112 -11.63 2.12 12.99
CA ASP A 112 -10.87 1.90 11.76
C ASP A 112 -9.81 0.79 11.96
N LEU A 113 -9.04 0.85 13.05
CA LEU A 113 -8.04 -0.17 13.38
C LEU A 113 -8.66 -1.56 13.54
N ARG A 114 -9.82 -1.68 14.21
CA ARG A 114 -10.52 -2.97 14.35
C ARG A 114 -10.92 -3.54 12.99
N VAL A 115 -11.50 -2.70 12.12
CA VAL A 115 -11.96 -3.12 10.79
C VAL A 115 -10.78 -3.53 9.90
N ASN A 116 -9.71 -2.74 9.87
CA ASN A 116 -8.56 -3.02 9.01
C ASN A 116 -7.73 -4.22 9.50
N LEU A 117 -7.57 -4.36 10.83
CA LEU A 117 -6.76 -5.42 11.41
C LEU A 117 -7.52 -6.74 11.60
N ARG A 118 -8.81 -6.81 11.25
CA ARG A 118 -9.59 -8.07 11.32
C ARG A 118 -9.07 -9.13 10.37
N ASN A 119 -8.48 -8.69 9.25
CA ASN A 119 -7.95 -9.55 8.20
C ASN A 119 -6.43 -9.70 8.25
N VAL A 120 -5.77 -9.11 9.25
CA VAL A 120 -4.32 -9.21 9.42
C VAL A 120 -4.04 -10.10 10.62
N ALA A 121 -3.42 -11.25 10.39
CA ALA A 121 -3.04 -12.17 11.44
C ALA A 121 -1.66 -11.81 12.03
N ILE A 122 -1.47 -12.11 13.32
CA ILE A 122 -0.12 -12.21 13.89
C ILE A 122 0.59 -13.32 13.10
N PRO A 123 1.73 -13.01 12.44
CA PRO A 123 2.40 -13.94 11.55
C PRO A 123 2.65 -15.29 12.23
N GLY A 124 2.24 -16.38 11.57
CA GLY A 124 2.43 -17.75 12.05
C GLY A 124 1.39 -18.27 13.05
N THR A 125 0.50 -17.42 13.55
CA THR A 125 -0.51 -17.83 14.56
C THR A 125 -1.92 -17.96 13.98
N GLY A 126 -2.24 -17.21 12.92
CA GLY A 126 -3.59 -17.08 12.39
C GLY A 126 -4.55 -16.29 13.29
N VAL A 127 -4.05 -15.71 14.39
CA VAL A 127 -4.81 -14.88 15.33
C VAL A 127 -4.95 -13.46 14.75
N PRO A 128 -6.17 -12.95 14.52
CA PRO A 128 -6.39 -11.59 14.03
C PRO A 128 -5.81 -10.54 14.99
N LEU A 129 -5.11 -9.54 14.45
CA LEU A 129 -4.61 -8.40 15.22
C LEU A 129 -5.73 -7.52 15.79
N SER A 130 -6.93 -7.56 15.19
CA SER A 130 -8.10 -6.83 15.69
C SER A 130 -8.50 -7.23 17.12
N ILE A 131 -8.16 -8.45 17.57
CA ILE A 131 -8.44 -8.90 18.95
C ILE A 131 -7.77 -7.97 19.97
N PHE A 132 -6.55 -7.52 19.67
CA PHE A 132 -5.83 -6.58 20.53
C PHE A 132 -6.34 -5.15 20.39
N CYS A 133 -7.12 -4.86 19.35
CA CYS A 133 -7.69 -3.53 19.10
C CYS A 133 -9.14 -3.40 19.61
N PHE A 134 -9.66 -4.39 20.35
CA PHE A 134 -11.02 -4.32 20.90
C PHE A 134 -11.21 -3.09 21.81
N SER A 135 -10.22 -2.81 22.65
CA SER A 135 -10.19 -1.64 23.52
C SER A 135 -8.82 -0.96 23.49
N ARG A 136 -8.76 0.28 23.96
CA ARG A 136 -7.48 0.99 24.14
C ARG A 136 -6.54 0.24 25.10
N TYR A 137 -7.09 -0.43 26.12
CA TYR A 137 -6.30 -1.16 27.12
C TYR A 137 -5.67 -2.45 26.56
N THR A 138 -6.42 -3.21 25.76
CA THR A 138 -5.88 -4.39 25.09
C THR A 138 -4.78 -4.01 24.09
N ALA A 139 -4.92 -2.85 23.45
CA ALA A 139 -3.91 -2.32 22.53
C ALA A 139 -2.64 -1.87 23.30
N TYR A 140 -2.80 -1.26 24.49
CA TYR A 140 -1.66 -0.97 25.36
C TYR A 140 -0.95 -2.23 25.83
N PHE A 141 -1.70 -3.26 26.26
CA PHE A 141 -1.11 -4.54 26.64
C PHE A 141 -0.30 -5.16 25.49
N TRP A 142 -0.85 -5.13 24.27
CA TRP A 142 -0.11 -5.56 23.10
C TRP A 142 1.18 -4.74 22.90
N LEU A 143 1.10 -3.42 22.86
CA LEU A 143 2.25 -2.56 22.60
C LEU A 143 3.34 -2.66 23.69
N LEU A 144 2.92 -2.62 24.95
CA LEU A 144 3.85 -2.52 26.08
C LEU A 144 4.41 -3.87 26.51
N ILE A 145 3.73 -4.97 26.22
CA ILE A 145 4.17 -6.30 26.67
C ILE A 145 4.45 -7.18 25.46
N LEU A 146 3.43 -7.50 24.68
CA LEU A 146 3.55 -8.52 23.65
C LEU A 146 4.47 -8.10 22.49
N TYR A 147 4.45 -6.84 22.09
CA TYR A 147 5.18 -6.36 20.93
C TYR A 147 6.71 -6.52 21.06
N PRO A 148 7.39 -6.06 22.14
CA PRO A 148 8.79 -6.39 22.38
C PRO A 148 9.09 -7.90 22.35
N PHE A 149 8.28 -8.74 22.99
CA PHE A 149 8.49 -10.19 22.96
C PHE A 149 8.35 -10.77 21.55
N THR A 150 7.38 -10.30 20.75
CA THR A 150 7.24 -10.73 19.35
C THR A 150 8.43 -10.31 18.50
N CYS A 151 8.98 -9.11 18.73
CA CYS A 151 10.19 -8.64 18.04
C CYS A 151 11.40 -9.51 18.37
N LEU A 152 11.57 -9.89 19.65
CA LEU A 152 12.66 -10.74 20.12
C LEU A 152 12.53 -12.17 19.58
N PHE A 153 11.32 -12.74 19.66
CA PHE A 153 11.05 -14.08 19.12
C PHE A 153 11.28 -14.12 17.60
N SER A 154 10.84 -13.09 16.87
CA SER A 154 11.08 -12.95 15.44
C SER A 154 12.57 -12.93 15.13
N ALA A 155 13.36 -12.12 15.86
CA ALA A 155 14.81 -12.06 15.71
C ALA A 155 15.48 -13.43 15.93
N LEU A 156 15.10 -14.13 17.01
CA LEU A 156 15.59 -15.48 17.31
C LEU A 156 15.23 -16.48 16.20
N ALA A 157 13.98 -16.47 15.74
CA ALA A 157 13.50 -17.37 14.71
C ALA A 157 14.26 -17.19 13.39
N VAL A 158 14.56 -15.95 13.00
CA VAL A 158 15.38 -15.65 11.82
C VAL A 158 16.80 -16.21 11.98
N VAL A 159 17.50 -15.90 13.08
CA VAL A 159 18.88 -16.36 13.31
C VAL A 159 18.97 -17.89 13.35
N VAL A 160 18.03 -18.56 14.02
CA VAL A 160 17.97 -20.03 14.07
C VAL A 160 17.72 -20.63 12.67
N THR A 161 16.88 -19.99 11.88
CA THR A 161 16.57 -20.44 10.51
C THR A 161 17.79 -20.27 9.60
N GLU A 162 18.49 -19.13 9.66
CA GLU A 162 19.73 -18.90 8.92
C GLU A 162 20.82 -19.93 9.28
N TYR A 163 21.00 -20.20 10.59
CA TYR A 163 21.93 -21.21 11.07
C TYR A 163 21.59 -22.60 10.51
N ARG A 164 20.32 -23.01 10.61
CA ARG A 164 19.85 -24.31 10.10
C ARG A 164 20.00 -24.42 8.58
N LEU A 165 19.75 -23.37 7.83
CA LEU A 165 19.94 -23.38 6.38
C LEU A 165 21.41 -23.52 6.00
N THR A 166 22.31 -22.96 6.80
CA THR A 166 23.75 -23.01 6.54
C THR A 166 24.38 -24.35 6.93
N PHE A 167 23.99 -24.92 8.08
CA PHE A 167 24.63 -26.11 8.65
C PHE A 167 23.76 -27.39 8.65
N GLY A 168 22.44 -27.26 8.49
CA GLY A 168 21.49 -28.36 8.58
C GLY A 168 21.27 -29.15 7.29
N ALA A 169 21.84 -28.70 6.16
CA ALA A 169 21.82 -29.46 4.92
C ALA A 169 22.82 -30.61 5.02
N LYS A 170 22.36 -31.81 5.45
CA LYS A 170 23.15 -33.03 5.29
C LYS A 170 23.56 -33.14 3.81
N PRO A 171 24.84 -33.37 3.48
CA PRO A 171 25.23 -33.62 2.11
C PRO A 171 24.37 -34.78 1.61
N LYS A 172 23.54 -34.54 0.59
CA LYS A 172 22.90 -35.63 -0.12
C LYS A 172 24.04 -36.43 -0.74
N ASN A 173 24.31 -37.62 -0.21
CA ASN A 173 25.12 -38.61 -0.91
C ASN A 173 24.45 -38.83 -2.26
N THR A 174 24.95 -38.18 -3.29
CA THR A 174 24.67 -38.54 -4.68
C THR A 174 25.35 -39.87 -4.90
N THR A 175 24.65 -40.95 -4.56
CA THR A 175 24.97 -42.29 -5.03
C THR A 175 24.80 -42.22 -6.54
N SER A 176 25.92 -42.14 -7.25
CA SER A 176 25.98 -42.28 -8.69
C SER A 176 25.52 -43.68 -9.05
N THR A 177 24.25 -43.83 -9.42
CA THR A 177 23.80 -45.00 -10.18
C THR A 177 24.38 -44.88 -11.58
N SER A 178 25.54 -45.49 -11.76
CA SER A 178 26.12 -45.79 -13.06
C SER A 178 25.23 -46.84 -13.74
N ASN A 179 24.28 -46.40 -14.56
CA ASN A 179 23.74 -47.26 -15.62
C ASN A 179 24.57 -47.05 -16.88
N ALA A 180 25.41 -48.05 -17.15
CA ALA A 180 26.07 -48.23 -18.41
C ALA A 180 25.06 -48.71 -19.46
N SER A 181 24.98 -48.02 -20.60
CA SER A 181 24.87 -48.66 -21.92
C SER A 181 24.83 -47.62 -23.06
N SER A 182 25.51 -47.98 -24.14
CA SER A 182 25.45 -47.44 -25.51
C SER A 182 26.23 -46.16 -25.85
N THR A 183 27.48 -46.42 -26.20
CA THR A 183 28.32 -45.85 -27.26
C THR A 183 27.58 -45.25 -28.46
N SER A 184 27.86 -43.99 -28.82
CA SER A 184 28.59 -43.59 -30.06
C SER A 184 28.23 -42.17 -30.56
N ASN A 185 29.25 -41.50 -31.11
CA ASN A 185 29.23 -40.32 -31.97
C ASN A 185 28.83 -38.94 -31.40
N SER A 186 29.84 -38.11 -31.08
CA SER A 186 30.18 -36.94 -31.91
C SER A 186 31.25 -36.06 -31.25
N GLN A 187 32.51 -36.31 -31.58
CA GLN A 187 33.58 -35.32 -31.45
C GLN A 187 33.43 -34.28 -32.59
N SER A 188 32.54 -33.29 -32.44
CA SER A 188 32.58 -32.08 -33.29
C SER A 188 31.91 -30.82 -32.70
N GLN A 189 31.44 -30.84 -31.45
CA GLN A 189 30.77 -29.66 -30.83
C GLN A 189 31.55 -28.99 -29.69
N LYS A 190 32.79 -29.39 -29.41
CA LYS A 190 33.54 -28.88 -28.24
C LYS A 190 34.34 -27.59 -28.45
N LYS A 191 34.44 -27.04 -29.67
CA LYS A 191 35.21 -25.80 -29.92
C LYS A 191 34.36 -24.54 -30.06
N THR A 192 33.07 -24.65 -30.36
CA THR A 192 32.19 -23.47 -30.52
C THR A 192 31.60 -22.98 -29.18
N SER A 193 31.34 -23.90 -28.24
CA SER A 193 30.72 -23.55 -26.95
C SER A 193 31.64 -22.79 -25.99
N GLN A 194 32.95 -23.05 -26.01
CA GLN A 194 33.91 -22.32 -25.17
C GLN A 194 34.18 -20.88 -25.65
N GLN A 195 33.93 -20.58 -26.93
CA GLN A 195 34.13 -19.25 -27.49
C GLN A 195 32.89 -18.36 -27.29
N GLU A 196 31.68 -18.93 -27.26
CA GLU A 196 30.44 -18.23 -26.86
C GLU A 196 30.37 -17.98 -25.35
N GLU A 197 30.87 -18.90 -24.52
CA GLU A 197 30.91 -18.72 -23.07
C GLU A 197 31.93 -17.64 -22.63
N ARG A 198 33.01 -17.43 -23.40
CA ARG A 198 33.95 -16.31 -23.17
C ARG A 198 33.38 -14.96 -23.64
N ARG A 199 32.59 -14.95 -24.72
CA ARG A 199 31.90 -13.74 -25.22
C ARG A 199 30.72 -13.33 -24.32
N SER A 200 30.07 -14.27 -23.62
CA SER A 200 29.01 -13.95 -22.66
C SER A 200 29.55 -13.38 -21.33
N ARG A 201 30.76 -13.80 -20.90
CA ARG A 201 31.43 -13.26 -19.69
C ARG A 201 32.01 -11.85 -19.87
N GLN A 202 32.36 -11.44 -21.10
CA GLN A 202 32.85 -10.08 -21.36
C GLN A 202 31.75 -9.03 -21.60
N LYS A 203 30.48 -9.43 -21.77
CA LYS A 203 29.34 -8.50 -22.02
C LYS A 203 28.46 -8.22 -20.80
N SER A 204 28.81 -8.68 -19.59
CA SER A 204 27.95 -8.56 -18.39
C SER A 204 28.31 -7.43 -17.42
N SER A 205 29.22 -6.50 -17.77
CA SER A 205 29.75 -5.47 -16.84
C SER A 205 28.81 -4.31 -16.48
N GLY A 206 27.50 -4.56 -16.34
CA GLY A 206 26.54 -3.53 -15.94
C GLY A 206 25.19 -4.07 -15.47
N ARG A 207 25.13 -5.33 -15.02
CA ARG A 207 23.90 -6.01 -14.60
C ARG A 207 23.85 -6.10 -13.07
N GLY A 208 22.86 -5.45 -12.46
CA GLY A 208 22.26 -5.91 -11.21
C GLY A 208 22.92 -5.48 -9.90
N LYS A 209 23.11 -4.18 -9.66
CA LYS A 209 23.67 -3.71 -8.38
C LYS A 209 22.89 -4.15 -7.14
N GLN A 210 21.58 -4.44 -7.21
CA GLN A 210 20.76 -4.94 -6.08
C GLN A 210 20.44 -6.45 -6.13
N GLN A 211 20.39 -7.06 -7.32
CA GLN A 211 20.19 -8.51 -7.49
C GLN A 211 21.47 -9.27 -7.16
N GLN A 212 22.62 -8.71 -7.57
CA GLN A 212 23.92 -9.09 -7.07
C GLN A 212 23.97 -8.84 -5.56
N GLN A 213 23.36 -7.76 -5.03
CA GLN A 213 23.36 -7.43 -3.61
C GLN A 213 22.60 -8.43 -2.71
N GLN A 214 21.38 -8.85 -3.05
CA GLN A 214 20.61 -9.82 -2.26
C GLN A 214 21.17 -11.25 -2.37
N GLN A 215 21.67 -11.62 -3.55
CA GLN A 215 22.35 -12.89 -3.73
C GLN A 215 23.73 -12.89 -3.04
N GLU A 216 24.48 -11.77 -3.12
CA GLU A 216 25.67 -11.50 -2.33
C GLU A 216 25.36 -11.44 -0.84
N GLU A 217 24.20 -10.98 -0.39
CA GLU A 217 23.81 -10.98 1.02
C GLU A 217 23.56 -12.39 1.54
N THR A 218 22.82 -13.19 0.79
CA THR A 218 22.58 -14.59 1.17
C THR A 218 23.91 -15.37 1.19
N LEU A 219 24.77 -15.12 0.20
CA LEU A 219 26.12 -15.70 0.14
C LEU A 219 27.02 -15.14 1.26
N ALA A 220 26.96 -13.85 1.56
CA ALA A 220 27.76 -13.20 2.59
C ALA A 220 27.35 -13.65 3.99
N VAL A 221 26.05 -13.80 4.26
CA VAL A 221 25.54 -14.37 5.51
C VAL A 221 26.00 -15.82 5.63
N ALA A 222 25.89 -16.62 4.56
CA ALA A 222 26.39 -18.00 4.56
C ALA A 222 27.92 -18.08 4.76
N GLU A 223 28.69 -17.19 4.14
CA GLU A 223 30.14 -17.08 4.35
C GLU A 223 30.49 -16.61 5.76
N GLU A 224 29.73 -15.69 6.33
CA GLU A 224 29.92 -15.20 7.69
C GLU A 224 29.68 -16.32 8.71
N TRP A 225 28.61 -17.10 8.53
CA TRP A 225 28.36 -18.30 9.31
C TRP A 225 29.46 -19.36 9.14
N LYS A 226 29.97 -19.60 7.91
CA LYS A 226 31.10 -20.52 7.68
C LYS A 226 32.39 -20.06 8.37
N ASN A 227 32.58 -18.75 8.48
CA ASN A 227 33.70 -18.13 9.18
C ASN A 227 33.40 -17.88 10.67
N ALA A 228 32.26 -18.35 11.17
CA ALA A 228 31.89 -18.17 12.57
C ALA A 228 32.93 -18.88 13.47
N PRO A 229 33.18 -18.34 14.66
CA PRO A 229 34.14 -18.92 15.60
C PRO A 229 33.84 -20.39 15.92
N GLN A 230 34.89 -21.20 16.09
CA GLN A 230 34.76 -22.65 16.33
C GLN A 230 34.48 -23.01 17.80
N THR A 231 34.49 -22.03 18.73
CA THR A 231 34.22 -22.27 20.14
C THR A 231 32.77 -21.96 20.50
N TRP A 232 32.15 -22.76 21.37
CA TRP A 232 30.77 -22.57 21.80
C TRP A 232 30.47 -21.18 22.35
N ALA A 233 31.38 -20.62 23.16
CA ALA A 233 31.23 -19.27 23.70
C ALA A 233 31.16 -18.20 22.61
N ALA A 234 31.96 -18.35 21.56
CA ALA A 234 32.02 -17.38 20.48
C ALA A 234 30.86 -17.56 19.46
N ILE A 235 30.34 -18.79 19.28
CA ILE A 235 29.07 -19.04 18.58
C ILE A 235 27.91 -18.39 19.32
N LEU A 236 27.80 -18.60 20.64
CA LEU A 236 26.74 -18.00 21.47
C LEU A 236 26.79 -16.46 21.40
N ARG A 237 27.98 -15.88 21.47
CA ARG A 237 28.18 -14.44 21.29
C ARG A 237 27.73 -13.97 19.91
N PHE A 238 28.16 -14.64 18.84
CA PHE A 238 27.76 -14.31 17.47
C PHE A 238 26.24 -14.37 17.26
N VAL A 239 25.59 -15.42 17.78
CA VAL A 239 24.13 -15.56 17.78
C VAL A 239 23.48 -14.40 18.52
N ALA A 240 23.96 -14.11 19.74
CA ALA A 240 23.38 -13.06 20.58
C ALA A 240 23.54 -11.66 19.94
N GLU A 241 24.69 -11.36 19.32
CA GLU A 241 24.91 -10.12 18.57
C GLU A 241 23.90 -9.98 17.42
N ARG A 242 23.71 -11.02 16.60
CA ARG A 242 22.73 -10.99 15.51
C ARG A 242 21.28 -10.85 16.00
N VAL A 243 20.93 -11.52 17.09
CA VAL A 243 19.61 -11.38 17.71
C VAL A 243 19.41 -9.95 18.20
N ALA A 244 20.40 -9.33 18.84
CA ALA A 244 20.32 -7.95 19.31
C ALA A 244 20.09 -6.96 18.16
N ILE A 245 20.81 -7.13 17.05
CA ILE A 245 20.68 -6.30 15.84
C ILE A 245 19.27 -6.42 15.24
N LEU A 246 18.78 -7.65 15.03
CA LEU A 246 17.46 -7.87 14.47
C LEU A 246 16.34 -7.43 15.42
N TYR A 247 16.53 -7.59 16.73
CA TYR A 247 15.60 -7.09 17.74
C TYR A 247 15.49 -5.57 17.69
N GLN A 248 16.62 -4.86 17.68
CA GLN A 248 16.66 -3.40 17.53
C GLN A 248 15.98 -2.96 16.24
N LYS A 249 16.27 -3.62 15.12
CA LYS A 249 15.61 -3.35 13.85
C LYS A 249 14.10 -3.52 13.94
N ASN A 250 13.62 -4.67 14.43
CA ASN A 250 12.19 -5.00 14.50
C ASN A 250 11.41 -4.12 15.48
N LEU A 251 12.04 -3.74 16.60
CA LEU A 251 11.39 -2.97 17.66
C LEU A 251 11.44 -1.46 17.41
N ALA A 252 12.59 -0.95 16.97
CA ALA A 252 12.81 0.49 16.86
C ALA A 252 12.57 1.01 15.44
N ALA A 253 13.12 0.35 14.41
CA ALA A 253 13.09 0.85 13.02
C ALA A 253 12.61 -0.21 12.01
N PRO A 254 11.44 -0.84 12.24
CA PRO A 254 10.99 -1.97 11.42
C PRO A 254 10.69 -1.56 9.99
N ASP A 255 11.29 -2.25 9.03
CA ASP A 255 11.15 -2.00 7.60
C ASP A 255 10.17 -2.96 6.90
N ASP A 256 9.34 -3.65 7.68
CA ASP A 256 8.30 -4.50 7.14
C ASP A 256 7.13 -3.66 6.59
N TRP A 257 6.38 -4.24 5.66
CA TRP A 257 5.29 -3.56 4.99
C TRP A 257 4.20 -3.10 5.96
N PHE A 258 3.93 -3.86 7.03
CA PHE A 258 2.86 -3.57 7.97
C PHE A 258 3.21 -2.34 8.81
N SER A 259 4.45 -2.26 9.28
CA SER A 259 4.97 -1.10 10.00
C SER A 259 4.92 0.19 9.17
N LEU A 260 5.28 0.11 7.87
CA LEU A 260 5.20 1.25 6.95
C LEU A 260 3.75 1.62 6.60
N TRP A 261 2.89 0.63 6.39
CA TRP A 261 1.46 0.88 6.15
C TRP A 261 0.79 1.52 7.37
N ARG A 262 1.04 1.03 8.58
CA ARG A 262 0.56 1.66 9.84
C ARG A 262 1.03 3.11 9.96
N LEU A 263 2.28 3.38 9.59
CA LEU A 263 2.84 4.73 9.59
C LEU A 263 2.07 5.66 8.63
N ASN A 264 1.71 5.18 7.44
CA ASN A 264 0.83 5.90 6.50
C ASN A 264 -0.57 6.12 7.07
N CYS A 265 -1.20 5.08 7.65
CA CYS A 265 -2.53 5.21 8.27
C CYS A 265 -2.55 6.26 9.40
N ALA A 266 -1.50 6.29 10.22
CA ALA A 266 -1.36 7.26 11.29
C ALA A 266 -1.24 8.69 10.74
N LEU A 267 -0.48 8.89 9.66
CA LEU A 267 -0.39 10.20 8.99
C LEU A 267 -1.72 10.62 8.39
N ALA A 268 -2.37 9.75 7.60
CA ALA A 268 -3.64 10.04 6.97
C ALA A 268 -4.71 10.41 7.99
N THR A 269 -4.81 9.64 9.08
CA THR A 269 -5.75 9.91 10.17
C THR A 269 -5.44 11.23 10.86
N TYR A 270 -4.18 11.46 11.22
CA TYR A 270 -3.81 12.68 11.95
C TYR A 270 -4.06 13.92 11.08
N HIS A 271 -3.67 13.85 9.81
CA HIS A 271 -3.89 14.92 8.85
C HIS A 271 -5.37 15.22 8.67
N SER A 272 -6.21 14.20 8.43
CA SER A 272 -7.66 14.36 8.33
C SER A 272 -8.27 14.97 9.60
N TYR A 273 -7.83 14.52 10.78
CA TYR A 273 -8.33 15.03 12.06
C TYR A 273 -7.96 16.51 12.29
N VAL A 274 -6.74 16.92 11.96
CA VAL A 274 -6.27 18.30 12.19
C VAL A 274 -6.83 19.26 11.13
N THR A 275 -6.78 18.87 9.85
CA THR A 275 -7.15 19.76 8.74
C THR A 275 -8.65 19.77 8.45
N ARG A 276 -9.36 18.70 8.80
CA ARG A 276 -10.76 18.47 8.40
C ARG A 276 -10.95 18.55 6.89
N SER A 277 -9.92 18.18 6.12
CA SER A 277 -9.98 18.24 4.66
C SER A 277 -11.08 17.32 4.12
N GLU A 278 -11.95 17.88 3.30
CA GLU A 278 -13.03 17.15 2.62
C GLU A 278 -12.50 16.24 1.51
N GLU A 279 -11.23 16.38 1.14
CA GLU A 279 -10.57 15.55 0.13
C GLU A 279 -10.47 14.08 0.55
N TYR A 280 -10.62 13.77 1.85
CA TYR A 280 -10.68 12.38 2.32
C TYR A 280 -11.95 11.63 1.90
N LYS A 281 -12.98 12.35 1.41
CA LYS A 281 -14.13 11.72 0.75
C LYS A 281 -13.74 10.94 -0.50
N MET A 282 -12.58 11.21 -1.08
CA MET A 282 -12.05 10.47 -2.23
C MET A 282 -11.76 8.99 -1.96
N GLU A 283 -11.76 8.54 -0.69
CA GLU A 283 -11.76 7.10 -0.38
C GLU A 283 -13.12 6.45 -0.71
N ASN A 284 -14.23 7.20 -0.65
CA ASN A 284 -15.53 6.73 -1.11
C ASN A 284 -15.54 6.59 -2.62
N LYS A 285 -15.99 5.43 -3.12
CA LYS A 285 -15.90 5.09 -4.55
C LYS A 285 -16.76 6.00 -5.41
N TRP A 286 -17.95 6.39 -4.96
CA TRP A 286 -18.83 7.26 -5.73
C TRP A 286 -18.28 8.68 -5.79
N ASP A 287 -17.90 9.27 -4.64
CA ASP A 287 -17.29 10.60 -4.59
C ASP A 287 -16.03 10.67 -5.46
N PHE A 288 -15.23 9.61 -5.45
CA PHE A 288 -14.07 9.45 -6.32
C PHE A 288 -14.44 9.52 -7.81
N LEU A 289 -15.42 8.72 -8.25
CA LEU A 289 -15.85 8.68 -9.66
C LEU A 289 -16.44 10.03 -10.11
N VAL A 290 -17.26 10.66 -9.27
CA VAL A 290 -17.84 11.97 -9.56
C VAL A 290 -16.74 13.01 -9.71
N LYS A 291 -15.80 13.10 -8.77
CA LYS A 291 -14.75 14.12 -8.81
C LYS A 291 -13.80 13.92 -9.99
N CYS A 292 -13.47 12.67 -10.33
CA CYS A 292 -12.69 12.38 -11.53
C CYS A 292 -13.40 12.83 -12.81
N HIS A 293 -14.70 12.51 -12.95
CA HIS A 293 -15.48 12.93 -14.12
C HIS A 293 -15.58 14.46 -14.23
N GLU A 294 -15.81 15.16 -13.13
CA GLU A 294 -15.86 16.64 -13.10
C GLU A 294 -14.54 17.31 -13.49
N ASN A 295 -13.41 16.62 -13.31
CA ASN A 295 -12.06 17.14 -13.57
C ASN A 295 -11.41 16.54 -14.83
N ASP A 296 -12.18 15.81 -15.64
CA ASP A 296 -11.69 15.13 -16.85
C ASP A 296 -10.44 14.27 -16.57
N VAL A 297 -10.49 13.52 -15.48
CA VAL A 297 -9.48 12.51 -15.11
C VAL A 297 -9.98 11.15 -15.54
N ALA A 298 -9.18 10.43 -16.32
CA ALA A 298 -9.53 9.14 -16.90
C ALA A 298 -9.89 8.09 -15.82
N ILE A 299 -11.15 7.66 -15.82
CA ILE A 299 -11.70 6.67 -14.89
C ILE A 299 -12.37 5.51 -15.60
N THR A 300 -12.52 4.44 -14.83
CA THR A 300 -13.41 3.33 -15.19
C THR A 300 -14.82 3.83 -15.51
N PRO A 301 -15.46 3.31 -16.58
CA PRO A 301 -16.81 3.71 -16.96
C PRO A 301 -17.82 3.44 -15.85
N CYS A 302 -18.73 4.37 -15.65
CA CYS A 302 -19.80 4.23 -14.67
C CYS A 302 -21.10 4.81 -15.20
N ILE A 303 -22.15 3.99 -15.14
CA ILE A 303 -23.48 4.38 -15.58
C ILE A 303 -23.99 5.52 -14.69
N GLY A 304 -24.58 6.55 -15.31
CA GLY A 304 -25.23 7.65 -14.62
C GLY A 304 -24.34 8.86 -14.30
N LEU A 305 -23.01 8.77 -14.44
CA LEU A 305 -22.14 9.94 -14.23
C LEU A 305 -22.48 11.11 -15.17
N GLY A 306 -22.75 10.85 -16.45
CA GLY A 306 -23.14 11.87 -17.44
C GLY A 306 -24.51 12.50 -17.19
N LEU A 307 -25.35 11.92 -16.32
CA LEU A 307 -26.62 12.53 -15.91
C LEU A 307 -26.41 13.64 -14.86
N LEU A 308 -25.25 13.70 -14.22
CA LEU A 308 -24.92 14.72 -13.21
C LEU A 308 -24.59 16.07 -13.85
N SER A 309 -23.95 16.05 -15.02
CA SER A 309 -23.51 17.25 -15.76
C SER A 309 -24.69 18.11 -16.24
N GLY A 310 -25.87 17.51 -16.45
CA GLY A 310 -27.10 18.22 -16.83
C GLY A 310 -27.72 19.09 -15.72
N LYS A 311 -27.36 18.88 -14.45
CA LYS A 311 -27.96 19.63 -13.32
C LYS A 311 -27.29 20.98 -13.01
N LYS A 312 -26.03 21.19 -13.40
CA LYS A 312 -25.28 22.42 -13.02
C LYS A 312 -25.55 23.65 -13.91
N ASN A 313 -26.17 23.49 -15.08
CA ASN A 313 -26.46 24.60 -16.01
C ASN A 313 -27.89 25.18 -15.88
N GLY A 314 -28.65 24.77 -14.86
CA GLY A 314 -29.92 25.40 -14.51
C GLY A 314 -29.69 26.74 -13.80
N THR A 315 -29.35 27.78 -14.57
CA THR A 315 -29.31 29.16 -14.10
C THR A 315 -30.61 29.47 -13.38
N ARG A 316 -30.53 29.65 -12.06
CA ARG A 316 -31.63 30.02 -11.19
C ARG A 316 -31.99 31.47 -11.52
N THR A 317 -32.92 31.68 -12.45
CA THR A 317 -33.56 32.98 -12.60
C THR A 317 -34.35 33.26 -11.33
N SER A 318 -33.92 34.30 -10.63
CA SER A 318 -34.58 34.90 -9.47
C SER A 318 -36.01 35.30 -9.81
N GLY A 319 -36.97 34.88 -8.99
CA GLY A 319 -38.27 35.53 -8.92
C GLY A 319 -39.42 34.58 -8.63
N GLU A 320 -39.52 34.07 -7.41
CA GLU A 320 -40.85 33.87 -6.81
C GLU A 320 -40.73 33.83 -5.28
N SER A 321 -41.22 34.91 -4.69
CA SER A 321 -41.50 35.02 -3.26
C SER A 321 -42.56 33.99 -2.88
N ARG A 322 -42.22 33.07 -1.98
CA ARG A 322 -43.23 32.36 -1.19
C ARG A 322 -42.88 32.39 0.28
N THR A 323 -43.86 32.91 1.00
CA THR A 323 -43.97 33.15 2.43
C THR A 323 -43.77 31.90 3.26
N SER A 324 -43.08 32.11 4.37
CA SER A 324 -42.87 31.19 5.49
C SER A 324 -44.19 30.81 6.17
N SER A 325 -44.42 29.51 6.33
CA SER A 325 -45.21 28.97 7.44
C SER A 325 -44.69 27.56 7.77
N ALA A 326 -43.93 27.48 8.86
CA ALA A 326 -43.61 26.22 9.53
C ALA A 326 -44.87 25.69 10.25
N PRO A 327 -44.96 24.37 10.48
CA PRO A 327 -45.67 23.87 11.64
C PRO A 327 -44.70 23.23 12.62
N GLU A 328 -45.03 23.48 13.88
CA GLU A 328 -44.32 23.20 15.10
C GLU A 328 -44.18 21.70 15.43
N ALA A 329 -43.24 21.46 16.32
CA ALA A 329 -43.05 20.22 17.05
C ALA A 329 -44.29 19.86 17.89
N GLY A 330 -44.71 18.61 17.78
CA GLY A 330 -45.62 17.95 18.72
C GLY A 330 -44.93 16.75 19.33
N ALA A 331 -44.46 16.90 20.57
CA ALA A 331 -44.13 15.78 21.43
C ALA A 331 -45.42 15.16 21.96
N LEU A 332 -45.56 13.83 21.92
CA LEU A 332 -46.42 13.09 22.82
C LEU A 332 -45.82 11.70 23.08
N ALA A 333 -45.80 11.38 24.37
CA ALA A 333 -45.24 10.20 24.99
C ALA A 333 -46.28 9.07 25.06
N LEU A 334 -45.76 7.83 25.20
CA LEU A 334 -46.26 6.65 25.91
C LEU A 334 -47.75 6.27 25.76
N ASP A 335 -47.99 5.03 25.32
CA ASP A 335 -48.56 4.00 26.21
C ASP A 335 -48.40 2.59 25.62
N ASP A 336 -48.22 1.65 26.54
CA ASP A 336 -48.11 0.21 26.40
C ASP A 336 -49.42 -0.45 25.92
N ASP A 337 -49.33 -1.59 25.23
CA ASP A 337 -49.99 -2.83 25.68
C ASP A 337 -49.72 -4.02 24.74
N ASP A 338 -49.53 -5.16 25.40
CA ASP A 338 -49.39 -6.54 24.91
C ASP A 338 -50.58 -7.01 24.03
N ASP A 339 -50.36 -7.98 23.14
CA ASP A 339 -50.76 -9.38 23.38
C ASP A 339 -50.57 -10.31 22.16
N GLN A 340 -50.44 -11.60 22.46
CA GLN A 340 -50.09 -12.73 21.61
C GLN A 340 -51.23 -13.21 20.70
N SER A 341 -50.89 -13.89 19.59
CA SER A 341 -51.24 -15.30 19.33
C SER A 341 -51.37 -15.71 17.83
N THR A 342 -50.55 -16.71 17.48
CA THR A 342 -50.78 -17.91 16.63
C THR A 342 -51.82 -17.96 15.48
N SER A 343 -51.33 -18.48 14.34
CA SER A 343 -51.84 -19.68 13.61
C SER A 343 -52.39 -19.51 12.17
N THR A 344 -51.72 -20.20 11.24
CA THR A 344 -52.14 -20.94 10.02
C THR A 344 -53.33 -20.42 9.18
N ARG A 345 -53.23 -20.30 7.84
CA ARG A 345 -53.42 -21.38 6.85
C ARG A 345 -53.38 -20.79 5.42
N ALA A 346 -53.04 -21.63 4.46
CA ALA A 346 -52.85 -21.35 3.04
C ALA A 346 -54.16 -21.09 2.25
N ALA A 347 -54.08 -20.32 1.15
CA ALA A 347 -54.44 -20.73 -0.22
C ALA A 347 -54.53 -19.53 -1.20
N GLY A 348 -53.84 -19.67 -2.35
CA GLY A 348 -54.33 -19.38 -3.70
C GLY A 348 -54.84 -17.97 -4.07
N GLY A 349 -54.10 -17.29 -4.95
CA GLY A 349 -54.68 -16.26 -5.82
C GLY A 349 -53.67 -15.23 -6.36
N THR A 350 -53.20 -15.42 -7.59
CA THR A 350 -52.63 -14.37 -8.46
C THR A 350 -53.46 -14.30 -9.74
N PRO A 351 -53.36 -13.26 -10.58
CA PRO A 351 -52.93 -11.87 -10.33
C PRO A 351 -53.93 -10.85 -10.96
N ALA A 352 -53.96 -9.60 -10.46
CA ALA A 352 -54.62 -8.50 -11.17
C ALA A 352 -53.65 -7.33 -11.38
N THR A 353 -53.07 -7.32 -12.57
CA THR A 353 -52.27 -6.26 -13.17
C THR A 353 -53.11 -4.98 -13.28
N ARG A 354 -52.84 -3.96 -12.45
CA ARG A 354 -53.42 -2.61 -12.63
C ARG A 354 -52.52 -1.82 -13.56
N LEU A 355 -52.92 -1.79 -14.84
CA LEU A 355 -52.47 -0.85 -15.86
C LEU A 355 -52.83 0.58 -15.43
N TYR A 356 -51.84 1.37 -15.04
CA TYR A 356 -51.98 2.83 -14.94
C TYR A 356 -51.80 3.41 -16.34
N THR A 357 -52.92 3.76 -16.98
CA THR A 357 -52.93 4.60 -18.17
C THR A 357 -52.99 6.05 -17.71
N SER A 358 -51.89 6.78 -17.90
CA SER A 358 -51.85 8.24 -17.75
C SER A 358 -51.82 8.85 -19.14
N SER A 359 -52.92 9.48 -19.51
CA SER A 359 -53.09 10.27 -20.72
C SER A 359 -52.69 11.73 -20.50
N ARG A 360 -52.02 12.29 -21.51
CA ARG A 360 -51.90 13.71 -21.89
C ARG A 360 -51.08 14.63 -20.97
N SER A 361 -50.05 15.24 -21.55
CA SER A 361 -50.15 16.60 -22.09
C SER A 361 -48.78 17.07 -22.59
N ALA A 362 -48.70 17.36 -23.88
CA ALA A 362 -47.60 18.10 -24.47
C ALA A 362 -47.66 19.57 -24.01
N ALA A 363 -46.60 20.06 -23.40
CA ALA A 363 -46.32 21.49 -23.29
C ALA A 363 -44.83 21.70 -23.47
N SER A 364 -44.47 22.24 -24.64
CA SER A 364 -43.14 22.76 -24.94
C SER A 364 -42.80 23.92 -24.01
N THR A 365 -41.64 23.92 -23.37
CA THR A 365 -40.71 25.07 -23.28
C THR A 365 -39.37 24.59 -22.70
N THR A 366 -38.26 25.08 -23.27
CA THR A 366 -36.84 24.93 -22.89
C THR A 366 -36.13 23.64 -23.33
N GLY A 367 -35.24 23.81 -24.32
CA GLY A 367 -34.40 22.76 -24.91
C GLY A 367 -33.24 22.36 -24.00
N VAL A 368 -33.51 21.43 -23.08
CA VAL A 368 -32.52 20.50 -22.56
C VAL A 368 -32.79 19.18 -23.27
N VAL A 369 -31.77 18.64 -23.96
CA VAL A 369 -31.86 17.37 -24.68
C VAL A 369 -32.19 16.28 -23.66
N GLU A 370 -33.47 15.90 -23.59
CA GLU A 370 -33.93 14.72 -22.88
C GLU A 370 -33.50 13.51 -23.71
N GLN A 371 -32.24 13.14 -23.56
CA GLN A 371 -31.66 11.98 -24.25
C GLN A 371 -32.51 10.77 -23.86
N SER A 372 -33.13 10.13 -24.84
CA SER A 372 -34.12 9.10 -24.57
C SER A 372 -33.47 7.96 -23.79
N ARG A 373 -34.20 7.34 -22.86
CA ARG A 373 -33.71 6.16 -22.13
C ARG A 373 -33.21 5.08 -23.09
N SER A 374 -33.82 4.95 -24.26
CA SER A 374 -33.36 4.08 -25.35
C SER A 374 -32.01 4.46 -25.94
N GLU A 375 -31.70 5.76 -26.12
CA GLU A 375 -30.39 6.21 -26.60
C GLU A 375 -29.30 5.95 -25.57
N ILE A 376 -29.56 6.27 -24.30
CA ILE A 376 -28.63 5.99 -23.19
C ILE A 376 -28.35 4.48 -23.11
N LEU A 377 -29.39 3.64 -23.19
CA LEU A 377 -29.24 2.18 -23.17
C LEU A 377 -28.56 1.65 -24.44
N SER A 378 -28.75 2.28 -25.60
CA SER A 378 -28.09 1.88 -26.86
C SER A 378 -26.60 2.21 -26.91
N GLN A 379 -26.14 3.16 -26.09
CA GLN A 379 -24.73 3.49 -25.91
C GLN A 379 -24.04 2.52 -24.92
N LEU A 380 -24.80 1.80 -24.10
CA LEU A 380 -24.29 0.75 -23.23
C LEU A 380 -24.04 -0.53 -24.04
N ARG A 381 -22.92 -0.60 -24.76
CA ARG A 381 -22.41 -1.85 -25.38
C ARG A 381 -21.81 -2.79 -24.34
N MET A 382 -22.47 -2.94 -23.19
CA MET A 382 -21.89 -3.63 -22.04
C MET A 382 -22.22 -5.12 -22.07
N HIS A 383 -21.25 -5.94 -22.48
CA HIS A 383 -21.40 -7.39 -22.49
C HIS A 383 -21.53 -7.99 -21.07
N THR A 384 -20.94 -7.35 -20.06
CA THR A 384 -21.02 -7.79 -18.66
C THR A 384 -20.98 -6.58 -17.74
N LEU A 385 -21.87 -6.56 -16.75
CA LEU A 385 -21.95 -5.51 -15.74
C LEU A 385 -21.36 -5.95 -14.41
N VAL A 386 -20.69 -5.02 -13.74
CA VAL A 386 -20.22 -5.14 -12.37
C VAL A 386 -21.05 -4.20 -11.49
N CYS A 387 -21.75 -4.77 -10.51
CA CYS A 387 -22.51 -4.02 -9.51
C CYS A 387 -21.76 -4.03 -8.17
N LYS A 388 -21.58 -2.86 -7.55
CA LYS A 388 -20.86 -2.66 -6.29
C LYS A 388 -21.60 -1.66 -5.40
N ASP A 389 -21.45 -1.76 -4.08
CA ASP A 389 -21.92 -0.72 -3.17
C ASP A 389 -21.03 0.53 -3.26
N ALA A 390 -21.62 1.72 -3.13
CA ALA A 390 -20.91 3.00 -3.22
C ALA A 390 -19.84 3.19 -2.13
N ASN A 391 -20.02 2.55 -0.97
CA ASN A 391 -19.10 2.63 0.16
C ASN A 391 -18.07 1.50 0.20
N GLU A 392 -18.05 0.62 -0.80
CA GLU A 392 -17.19 -0.56 -0.80
C GLU A 392 -15.80 -0.26 -1.38
N GLU A 393 -14.80 -0.28 -0.49
CA GLU A 393 -13.36 -0.21 -0.83
C GLU A 393 -12.91 -1.49 -1.54
N GLY A 394 -12.05 -1.33 -2.55
CA GLY A 394 -11.46 -2.34 -3.42
C GLY A 394 -11.47 -3.79 -2.92
N GLY A 395 -12.40 -4.56 -3.48
CA GLY A 395 -12.49 -6.03 -3.50
C GLY A 395 -12.70 -6.76 -2.18
N MET A 396 -12.92 -6.06 -1.07
CA MET A 396 -13.44 -6.68 0.15
C MET A 396 -14.97 -6.72 0.13
N GLY A 397 -15.52 -7.62 -0.68
CA GLY A 397 -16.95 -7.96 -0.60
C GLY A 397 -17.69 -7.86 -1.93
N ILE A 398 -17.43 -8.74 -2.91
CA ILE A 398 -18.48 -8.94 -3.92
C ILE A 398 -19.67 -9.59 -3.20
N HIS A 399 -20.62 -8.75 -2.78
CA HIS A 399 -21.85 -9.18 -2.16
C HIS A 399 -22.83 -9.56 -3.27
N PHE A 400 -23.25 -10.83 -3.27
CA PHE A 400 -24.25 -11.33 -4.21
C PHE A 400 -25.63 -11.10 -3.61
N PHE A 401 -26.30 -10.04 -4.06
CA PHE A 401 -27.68 -9.78 -3.66
C PHE A 401 -28.63 -10.65 -4.50
N HIS A 402 -29.62 -11.26 -3.86
CA HIS A 402 -30.65 -12.02 -4.58
C HIS A 402 -31.54 -11.11 -5.44
N ASN A 403 -31.58 -9.81 -5.13
CA ASN A 403 -32.35 -8.83 -5.88
C ASN A 403 -31.72 -7.42 -5.72
N ALA A 404 -31.39 -6.77 -6.84
CA ALA A 404 -30.87 -5.40 -6.87
C ALA A 404 -31.90 -4.34 -6.41
N ALA A 405 -33.17 -4.71 -6.27
CA ALA A 405 -34.25 -3.83 -5.80
C ALA A 405 -34.40 -3.76 -4.27
N GLN A 406 -33.63 -4.52 -3.48
CA GLN A 406 -33.72 -4.54 -2.01
C GLN A 406 -32.98 -3.37 -1.30
N GLY A 407 -32.92 -2.20 -1.96
CA GLY A 407 -32.20 -1.02 -1.45
C GLY A 407 -30.68 -1.14 -1.59
N GLY A 408 -29.98 0.00 -1.49
CA GLY A 408 -28.53 0.12 -1.66
C GLY A 408 -28.15 1.23 -2.65
N ASP A 409 -27.04 1.91 -2.38
CA ASP A 409 -26.44 2.90 -3.30
C ASP A 409 -25.50 2.17 -4.25
N TRP A 410 -26.02 1.72 -5.38
CA TRP A 410 -25.29 0.88 -6.33
C TRP A 410 -24.49 1.68 -7.34
N ILE A 411 -23.24 1.27 -7.54
CA ILE A 411 -22.40 1.67 -8.67
C ILE A 411 -22.45 0.56 -9.72
N LEU A 412 -22.82 0.93 -10.95
CA LEU A 412 -22.86 0.02 -12.09
C LEU A 412 -21.76 0.39 -13.08
N GLN A 413 -20.87 -0.57 -13.35
CA GLN A 413 -19.71 -0.39 -14.22
C GLN A 413 -19.63 -1.49 -15.27
N GLU A 414 -18.98 -1.22 -16.39
CA GLU A 414 -18.62 -2.28 -17.32
C GLU A 414 -17.55 -3.20 -16.72
N LYS A 415 -17.61 -4.49 -17.04
CA LYS A 415 -16.48 -5.38 -16.78
C LYS A 415 -15.33 -4.99 -17.71
N LEU A 416 -14.23 -4.56 -17.11
CA LEU A 416 -12.99 -4.26 -17.81
C LEU A 416 -12.20 -5.53 -18.10
N GLU A 417 -11.51 -5.53 -19.24
CA GLU A 417 -10.52 -6.53 -19.61
C GLU A 417 -9.12 -5.91 -19.64
N ASN A 418 -8.09 -6.73 -19.41
CA ASN A 418 -6.71 -6.28 -19.53
C ASN A 418 -6.41 -5.84 -20.97
N ALA A 419 -5.66 -4.75 -21.13
CA ALA A 419 -5.15 -4.35 -22.44
C ALA A 419 -4.38 -5.47 -23.13
N THR A 420 -4.46 -5.54 -24.46
CA THR A 420 -3.75 -6.56 -25.27
C THR A 420 -2.25 -6.53 -24.98
N ALA A 421 -1.71 -5.33 -24.72
CA ALA A 421 -0.32 -5.10 -24.39
C ALA A 421 0.15 -5.81 -23.10
N LEU A 422 -0.75 -6.23 -22.19
CA LEU A 422 -0.38 -6.96 -20.98
C LEU A 422 -0.43 -8.48 -21.12
N THR A 423 -1.03 -9.01 -22.20
CA THR A 423 -1.28 -10.45 -22.36
C THR A 423 0.00 -11.30 -22.30
N PHE A 424 1.16 -10.75 -22.70
CA PHE A 424 2.44 -11.47 -22.63
C PHE A 424 2.91 -11.71 -21.17
N LEU A 425 2.46 -10.88 -20.22
CA LEU A 425 2.79 -10.95 -18.80
C LEU A 425 1.84 -11.85 -18.00
N LEU A 426 0.64 -12.10 -18.53
CA LEU A 426 -0.48 -12.65 -17.77
C LEU A 426 -0.88 -14.06 -18.26
N PRO A 427 -1.54 -14.88 -17.41
CA PRO A 427 -2.21 -16.10 -17.84
C PRO A 427 -3.55 -15.78 -18.49
N ASP A 428 -4.07 -16.75 -19.25
CA ASP A 428 -5.41 -16.70 -19.82
C ASP A 428 -6.25 -17.91 -19.31
N PRO A 429 -7.47 -17.68 -18.77
CA PRO A 429 -8.05 -16.38 -18.39
C PRO A 429 -7.50 -15.86 -17.05
N CYS A 430 -7.48 -14.53 -16.87
CA CYS A 430 -7.14 -13.87 -15.60
C CYS A 430 -8.06 -12.67 -15.34
N PRO A 431 -8.23 -12.24 -14.07
CA PRO A 431 -8.94 -11.01 -13.76
C PRO A 431 -8.15 -9.78 -14.23
N LEU A 432 -8.80 -8.61 -14.20
CA LEU A 432 -8.15 -7.33 -14.45
C LEU A 432 -6.93 -7.17 -13.54
N SER A 433 -5.75 -6.98 -14.13
CA SER A 433 -4.51 -6.69 -13.43
C SER A 433 -4.34 -5.18 -13.29
N THR A 434 -3.69 -4.75 -12.22
CA THR A 434 -3.68 -3.36 -11.81
C THR A 434 -2.29 -2.91 -11.37
N PHE A 435 -2.07 -1.61 -11.34
CA PHE A 435 -0.86 -0.97 -10.84
C PHE A 435 -1.22 -0.18 -9.59
N ARG A 436 -0.52 -0.43 -8.49
CA ARG A 436 -0.54 0.44 -7.32
C ARG A 436 0.56 1.48 -7.49
N VAL A 437 0.17 2.73 -7.72
CA VAL A 437 1.10 3.87 -7.78
C VAL A 437 0.93 4.68 -6.51
N LEU A 438 1.99 4.85 -5.72
CA LEU A 438 1.94 5.74 -4.55
C LEU A 438 2.51 7.11 -4.90
N THR A 439 1.80 8.14 -4.49
CA THR A 439 2.18 9.54 -4.65
C THR A 439 2.21 10.26 -3.31
N SER A 440 3.07 11.26 -3.17
CA SER A 440 3.09 12.19 -2.05
C SER A 440 2.87 13.61 -2.53
N SER A 441 2.14 14.42 -1.76
CA SER A 441 1.92 15.84 -2.05
C SER A 441 2.58 16.73 -1.01
N GLU A 442 3.47 17.63 -1.44
CA GLU A 442 3.93 18.74 -0.58
C GLU A 442 2.84 19.80 -0.34
N GLY A 443 1.74 19.75 -1.11
CA GLY A 443 0.55 20.56 -0.86
C GLY A 443 -0.14 20.23 0.46
N SER A 444 0.13 19.07 1.06
CA SER A 444 -0.40 18.68 2.37
C SER A 444 0.30 19.36 3.56
N TYR A 445 1.34 20.15 3.31
CA TYR A 445 2.00 20.86 4.39
C TYR A 445 1.07 21.96 4.93
N VAL A 446 0.63 21.78 6.17
CA VAL A 446 -0.22 22.75 6.84
C VAL A 446 0.55 24.07 6.96
N SER A 447 0.09 25.08 6.22
CA SER A 447 0.67 26.42 6.26
C SER A 447 0.42 27.02 7.65
N SER A 448 1.41 27.74 8.19
CA SER A 448 1.32 28.38 9.51
C SER A 448 0.03 29.23 9.62
N PRO A 449 -0.66 29.26 10.79
CA PRO A 449 -2.00 29.82 10.95
C PRO A 449 -2.16 31.35 10.75
N SER A 450 -1.21 32.02 10.09
CA SER A 450 -1.26 33.47 9.85
C SER A 450 -2.05 33.91 8.61
N GLY A 451 -2.80 33.03 7.95
CA GLY A 451 -3.67 33.42 6.83
C GLY A 451 -4.97 32.65 6.86
N LYS A 452 -6.10 33.35 7.00
CA LYS A 452 -7.45 32.80 6.82
C LYS A 452 -7.46 31.92 5.56
N SER A 453 -7.73 30.63 5.74
CA SER A 453 -8.03 29.68 4.67
C SER A 453 -9.34 30.06 4.01
N GLY A 454 -9.30 31.11 3.19
CA GLY A 454 -10.24 31.23 2.09
C GLY A 454 -9.86 30.16 1.08
N ALA A 455 -10.78 29.23 0.81
CA ALA A 455 -10.70 28.33 -0.32
C ALA A 455 -10.06 29.05 -1.50
N MET A 456 -8.94 28.53 -2.02
CA MET A 456 -8.38 28.96 -3.30
C MET A 456 -9.45 28.68 -4.35
N LYS A 457 -10.38 29.62 -4.54
CA LYS A 457 -11.11 29.74 -5.80
C LYS A 457 -10.02 30.00 -6.82
N ALA A 458 -9.80 29.01 -7.68
CA ALA A 458 -9.16 29.20 -8.97
C ALA A 458 -9.88 30.37 -9.66
N SER A 459 -9.35 31.57 -9.47
CA SER A 459 -9.78 32.77 -10.18
C SER A 459 -8.88 32.85 -11.39
N SER A 460 -9.46 32.49 -12.53
CA SER A 460 -8.92 32.79 -13.84
C SER A 460 -8.70 34.30 -13.96
N GLY A 461 -7.45 34.70 -14.20
CA GLY A 461 -7.11 36.05 -14.66
C GLY A 461 -6.26 36.86 -13.69
N GLY A 462 -4.95 36.60 -13.69
CA GLY A 462 -3.97 37.46 -13.03
C GLY A 462 -2.55 37.00 -13.33
N GLN A 463 -1.94 37.53 -14.40
CA GLN A 463 -0.52 37.34 -14.68
C GLN A 463 0.32 38.06 -13.61
N SER A 464 0.79 37.32 -12.60
CA SER A 464 1.94 37.71 -11.78
C SER A 464 3.13 36.83 -12.13
N SER A 465 4.16 37.44 -12.70
CA SER A 465 5.35 36.82 -13.29
C SER A 465 6.43 36.40 -12.27
N SER A 466 6.03 35.72 -11.19
CA SER A 466 6.96 34.98 -10.33
C SER A 466 6.69 33.49 -10.50
N GLY A 467 7.64 32.75 -11.08
CA GLY A 467 7.50 31.36 -11.55
C GLY A 467 6.62 30.49 -10.65
N GLU A 468 5.35 30.37 -11.04
CA GLU A 468 4.37 29.58 -10.31
C GLU A 468 4.68 28.10 -10.56
N VAL A 469 5.16 27.43 -9.52
CA VAL A 469 5.40 25.99 -9.53
C VAL A 469 4.05 25.30 -9.75
N SER A 470 3.94 24.45 -10.77
CA SER A 470 2.68 23.77 -11.11
C SER A 470 2.21 22.94 -9.92
N ALA A 471 0.89 22.77 -9.74
CA ALA A 471 0.36 21.88 -8.71
C ALA A 471 0.91 20.45 -8.84
N GLU A 472 1.17 19.99 -10.07
CA GLU A 472 1.78 18.69 -10.34
C GLU A 472 3.25 18.60 -9.91
N ASP A 473 3.98 19.72 -9.89
CA ASP A 473 5.39 19.75 -9.47
C ASP A 473 5.53 19.49 -7.96
N LYS A 474 4.44 19.69 -7.19
CA LYS A 474 4.36 19.34 -5.76
C LYS A 474 4.07 17.86 -5.52
N ILE A 475 3.80 17.09 -6.58
CA ILE A 475 3.46 15.67 -6.50
C ILE A 475 4.65 14.80 -6.89
N GLN A 476 5.13 14.03 -5.92
CA GLN A 476 6.22 13.08 -6.12
C GLN A 476 5.67 11.65 -6.22
N ILE A 477 6.08 10.91 -7.25
CA ILE A 477 5.84 9.46 -7.34
C ILE A 477 6.83 8.75 -6.41
N LEU A 478 6.33 7.90 -5.54
CA LEU A 478 7.13 7.12 -4.58
C LEU A 478 7.44 5.72 -5.09
N THR A 479 6.43 4.99 -5.58
CA THR A 479 6.58 3.62 -6.05
C THR A 479 5.50 3.23 -7.04
N CYS A 480 5.75 2.16 -7.81
CA CYS A 480 4.77 1.51 -8.67
C CYS A 480 4.92 -0.01 -8.54
N VAL A 481 3.82 -0.68 -8.18
CA VAL A 481 3.76 -2.14 -8.04
C VAL A 481 2.71 -2.69 -9.00
N PHE A 482 3.13 -3.61 -9.86
CA PHE A 482 2.25 -4.34 -10.75
C PHE A 482 1.62 -5.53 -10.02
N ARG A 483 0.29 -5.56 -9.93
CA ARG A 483 -0.52 -6.65 -9.38
C ARG A 483 -0.99 -7.53 -10.52
N ALA A 484 -0.18 -8.55 -10.84
CA ALA A 484 -0.47 -9.49 -11.94
C ALA A 484 -1.52 -10.52 -11.50
N GLY A 485 -2.66 -10.55 -12.20
CA GLY A 485 -3.79 -11.43 -11.89
C GLY A 485 -3.47 -12.93 -12.05
N ARG A 486 -3.99 -13.75 -11.12
CA ARG A 486 -3.84 -15.22 -11.16
C ARG A 486 -4.88 -15.87 -12.06
N LYS A 487 -4.52 -17.00 -12.68
CA LYS A 487 -5.44 -17.79 -13.51
C LYS A 487 -6.68 -18.19 -12.70
N ASN A 488 -7.86 -18.02 -13.28
CA ASN A 488 -9.17 -18.34 -12.66
C ASN A 488 -9.49 -17.59 -11.36
N ALA A 489 -8.74 -16.56 -10.97
CA ALA A 489 -9.11 -15.70 -9.86
C ALA A 489 -10.31 -14.82 -10.23
N LYS A 490 -11.19 -14.56 -9.26
CA LYS A 490 -12.36 -13.68 -9.45
C LYS A 490 -11.97 -12.20 -9.52
N THR A 491 -10.93 -11.81 -8.77
CA THR A 491 -10.41 -10.43 -8.67
C THR A 491 -8.89 -10.47 -8.53
N ASP A 492 -8.25 -9.31 -8.66
CA ASP A 492 -6.81 -9.09 -8.42
C ASP A 492 -6.39 -9.26 -6.95
N HIS A 493 -7.31 -9.57 -6.03
CA HIS A 493 -6.98 -9.94 -4.66
C HIS A 493 -6.19 -11.24 -4.58
N ARG A 494 -6.28 -12.06 -5.63
CA ARG A 494 -5.32 -13.13 -5.89
C ARG A 494 -4.44 -12.69 -7.04
N SER A 495 -3.38 -11.95 -6.70
CA SER A 495 -2.35 -11.49 -7.62
C SER A 495 -0.94 -11.75 -7.09
N ILE A 496 0.04 -11.55 -7.96
CA ILE A 496 1.45 -11.42 -7.61
C ILE A 496 1.77 -9.93 -7.61
N PHE A 497 2.42 -9.46 -6.55
CA PHE A 497 2.85 -8.07 -6.45
C PHE A 497 4.30 -7.99 -6.93
N LEU A 498 4.54 -7.28 -8.03
CA LEU A 498 5.84 -7.16 -8.69
C LEU A 498 6.25 -5.69 -8.68
N ASN A 499 7.40 -5.37 -8.09
CA ASN A 499 7.89 -4.00 -8.11
C ASN A 499 8.31 -3.58 -9.54
N VAL A 500 8.08 -2.32 -9.88
CA VAL A 500 8.53 -1.71 -11.15
C VAL A 500 9.69 -0.75 -10.85
N ASN A 501 10.77 -0.82 -11.63
CA ASN A 501 11.90 0.07 -11.44
C ASN A 501 11.59 1.49 -11.92
N LEU A 502 11.57 2.44 -10.98
CA LEU A 502 11.34 3.87 -11.25
C LEU A 502 12.61 4.72 -11.18
N ASP A 503 13.79 4.10 -11.04
CA ASP A 503 15.06 4.84 -11.00
C ASP A 503 15.41 5.35 -12.40
N LYS A 504 15.14 6.64 -12.63
CA LYS A 504 15.46 7.33 -13.90
C LYS A 504 16.96 7.39 -14.19
N SER A 505 17.82 7.23 -13.18
CA SER A 505 19.27 7.15 -13.39
C SER A 505 19.67 5.83 -14.06
N ASP A 506 18.91 4.75 -13.82
CA ASP A 506 19.04 3.47 -14.51
C ASP A 506 18.16 3.44 -15.78
N LYS A 507 18.50 4.28 -16.76
CA LYS A 507 17.79 4.40 -18.04
C LYS A 507 17.53 3.07 -18.75
N LYS A 508 18.39 2.07 -18.51
CA LYS A 508 18.29 0.74 -19.15
C LYS A 508 17.17 -0.08 -18.54
N ASN A 509 17.03 -0.06 -17.21
CA ASN A 509 16.06 -0.88 -16.49
C ASN A 509 14.84 -0.07 -16.03
N TYR A 510 14.78 1.24 -16.29
CA TYR A 510 13.60 2.04 -16.03
C TYR A 510 12.36 1.44 -16.69
N GLY A 511 11.30 1.29 -15.89
CA GLY A 511 10.03 0.67 -16.26
C GLY A 511 10.05 -0.84 -16.44
N THR A 512 11.14 -1.51 -16.06
CA THR A 512 11.16 -2.98 -16.01
C THR A 512 10.63 -3.51 -14.69
N ILE A 513 9.96 -4.65 -14.76
CA ILE A 513 9.57 -5.45 -13.61
C ILE A 513 10.84 -5.96 -12.91
N THR A 514 10.93 -5.71 -11.61
CA THR A 514 11.95 -6.31 -10.74
C THR A 514 11.34 -7.49 -9.98
N HIS A 515 12.00 -7.97 -8.93
CA HIS A 515 11.41 -9.00 -8.08
C HIS A 515 10.17 -8.48 -7.37
N GLY A 516 9.21 -9.38 -7.17
CA GLY A 516 8.02 -9.12 -6.40
C GLY A 516 8.09 -9.59 -4.96
N ALA A 517 6.96 -9.46 -4.27
CA ALA A 517 6.74 -10.10 -2.99
C ALA A 517 5.31 -10.63 -2.82
N LEU A 518 5.14 -11.72 -2.06
CA LEU A 518 3.83 -12.26 -1.72
C LEU A 518 3.49 -11.91 -0.27
N ASN A 519 2.54 -10.99 -0.07
CA ASN A 519 2.06 -10.58 1.26
C ASN A 519 0.90 -11.42 1.78
N ASN A 520 0.42 -12.39 0.98
CA ASN A 520 -0.74 -13.22 1.29
C ASN A 520 -0.63 -13.95 2.64
N HIS A 521 0.58 -14.16 3.16
CA HIS A 521 0.83 -14.80 4.45
C HIS A 521 0.35 -13.99 5.66
N TRP A 522 0.28 -12.66 5.58
CA TRP A 522 -0.27 -11.81 6.65
C TRP A 522 -1.80 -11.86 6.72
N TYR A 523 -2.46 -12.26 5.63
CA TYR A 523 -3.92 -12.33 5.52
C TYR A 523 -4.49 -13.75 5.77
N GLN A 524 -3.66 -14.68 6.25
CA GLN A 524 -4.08 -16.06 6.54
C GLN A 524 -4.70 -16.16 7.93
N LEU A 525 -6.00 -15.84 8.02
CA LEU A 525 -6.81 -16.08 9.20
C LEU A 525 -7.13 -17.58 9.38
N HIS A 526 -7.41 -17.97 10.63
CA HIS A 526 -7.90 -19.28 11.08
C HIS A 526 -6.88 -20.43 11.06
N GLY A 527 -6.80 -21.08 12.23
CA GLY A 527 -5.85 -22.10 12.63
C GLY A 527 -5.73 -23.26 11.64
N ASN A 528 -4.55 -23.33 11.04
CA ASN A 528 -3.75 -24.54 11.14
C ASN A 528 -2.30 -24.09 11.03
N VAL A 529 -1.78 -23.65 12.18
CA VAL A 529 -0.36 -23.31 12.36
C VAL A 529 0.56 -24.47 11.92
N PHE A 530 0.00 -25.68 11.88
CA PHE A 530 0.62 -26.93 11.44
C PHE A 530 0.11 -27.48 10.08
N SER A 531 -0.73 -26.75 9.35
CA SER A 531 -1.11 -27.17 7.98
C SER A 531 0.09 -27.04 7.06
N THR A 532 0.42 -28.13 6.38
CA THR A 532 1.49 -28.20 5.38
C THR A 532 1.18 -27.42 4.10
N GLU A 533 -0.07 -26.97 3.92
CA GLU A 533 -0.55 -26.32 2.69
C GLU A 533 -0.57 -24.80 2.78
N LYS A 534 -0.49 -24.22 4.00
CA LYS A 534 -0.59 -22.78 4.19
C LYS A 534 0.79 -22.11 4.24
N GLU A 535 0.98 -21.09 3.40
CA GLU A 535 2.27 -20.41 3.24
C GLU A 535 2.79 -19.73 4.53
N GLY A 536 1.92 -19.35 5.46
CA GLY A 536 2.28 -18.75 6.75
C GLY A 536 2.51 -19.76 7.88
N ALA A 537 2.40 -21.07 7.65
CA ALA A 537 2.48 -22.08 8.70
C ALA A 537 3.92 -22.28 9.24
N LEU A 538 4.06 -22.88 10.44
CA LEU A 538 5.35 -23.27 11.03
C LEU A 538 5.91 -24.59 10.43
N THR A 539 5.38 -25.03 9.27
CA THR A 539 5.73 -26.30 8.63
C THR A 539 6.96 -26.18 7.72
N SER A 540 7.46 -27.31 7.18
CA SER A 540 8.55 -27.37 6.19
C SER A 540 8.31 -26.54 4.93
N ALA A 541 7.05 -26.26 4.60
CA ALA A 541 6.63 -25.48 3.43
C ALA A 541 6.43 -23.99 3.74
N GLY A 542 6.35 -23.60 5.02
CA GLY A 542 6.00 -22.25 5.42
C GLY A 542 7.15 -21.25 5.34
N VAL A 543 6.79 -19.98 5.19
CA VAL A 543 7.72 -18.84 5.02
C VAL A 543 8.71 -18.74 6.20
N PHE A 544 8.30 -19.10 7.41
CA PHE A 544 9.15 -19.11 8.60
C PHE A 544 10.26 -20.16 8.58
N ARG A 545 10.09 -21.27 7.85
CA ARG A 545 11.08 -22.36 7.80
C ARG A 545 11.90 -22.35 6.51
N GLN A 546 11.34 -21.87 5.40
CA GLN A 546 12.08 -21.72 4.14
C GLN A 546 12.92 -20.45 4.08
N GLY A 547 12.60 -19.45 4.91
CA GLY A 547 13.24 -18.15 4.93
C GLY A 547 12.65 -17.21 3.88
N PHE A 548 12.32 -15.98 4.29
CA PHE A 548 11.77 -14.94 3.42
C PHE A 548 12.62 -14.72 2.16
N ALA A 549 13.96 -14.77 2.30
CA ALA A 549 14.91 -14.59 1.20
C ALA A 549 14.88 -15.71 0.14
N ARG A 550 14.63 -16.97 0.52
CA ARG A 550 14.56 -18.10 -0.42
C ARG A 550 13.24 -18.11 -1.19
N LYS A 551 12.16 -17.63 -0.57
CA LYS A 551 10.91 -17.42 -1.29
C LYS A 551 11.06 -16.26 -2.28
N ALA A 552 11.76 -15.19 -1.88
CA ALA A 552 12.04 -14.01 -2.70
C ALA A 552 12.77 -14.29 -4.01
N SER A 553 13.74 -15.20 -4.03
CA SER A 553 14.45 -15.58 -5.26
C SER A 553 13.58 -16.29 -6.30
N GLY A 554 12.39 -16.77 -5.92
CA GLY A 554 11.36 -17.28 -6.85
C GLY A 554 10.29 -16.25 -7.27
N MET A 555 10.28 -15.04 -6.68
CA MET A 555 9.18 -14.06 -6.84
C MET A 555 9.25 -13.21 -8.11
N GLY A 556 10.00 -13.66 -9.11
CA GLY A 556 9.97 -13.13 -10.48
C GLY A 556 9.14 -13.97 -11.46
N VAL A 557 8.80 -15.22 -11.08
CA VAL A 557 8.13 -16.17 -11.98
C VAL A 557 6.63 -16.17 -11.71
N HIS A 558 5.84 -15.98 -12.75
CA HIS A 558 4.39 -16.11 -12.67
C HIS A 558 4.02 -17.59 -12.49
N PRO A 559 3.38 -18.01 -11.38
CA PRO A 559 3.19 -19.41 -11.02
C PRO A 559 2.22 -20.15 -11.95
N ASP A 560 1.29 -19.44 -12.62
CA ASP A 560 0.35 -20.09 -13.54
C ASP A 560 0.88 -20.20 -14.99
N THR A 561 1.92 -19.44 -15.36
CA THR A 561 2.50 -19.46 -16.72
C THR A 561 3.95 -19.95 -16.74
N ASN A 562 4.58 -20.05 -15.58
CA ASN A 562 6.02 -20.28 -15.40
C ASN A 562 6.93 -19.28 -16.13
N LYS A 563 6.38 -18.13 -16.57
CA LYS A 563 7.15 -17.06 -17.20
C LYS A 563 7.91 -16.27 -16.15
N ASN A 564 9.20 -16.04 -16.37
CA ASN A 564 9.96 -15.07 -15.59
C ASN A 564 9.62 -13.66 -16.10
N LEU A 565 9.00 -12.86 -15.24
CA LEU A 565 8.57 -11.50 -15.53
C LEU A 565 9.66 -10.47 -15.24
N VAL A 566 10.72 -10.84 -14.52
CA VAL A 566 11.82 -9.92 -14.19
C VAL A 566 12.53 -9.46 -15.46
N GLY A 567 12.65 -8.15 -15.62
CA GLY A 567 13.22 -7.50 -16.80
C GLY A 567 12.20 -7.21 -17.90
N CYS A 568 10.97 -7.72 -17.82
CA CYS A 568 9.91 -7.32 -18.74
C CYS A 568 9.53 -5.86 -18.53
N LYS A 569 9.28 -5.11 -19.61
CA LYS A 569 8.83 -3.71 -19.52
C LYS A 569 7.33 -3.62 -19.32
N ILE A 570 6.91 -2.66 -18.50
CA ILE A 570 5.51 -2.25 -18.39
C ILE A 570 5.18 -1.33 -19.58
N PRO A 571 4.14 -1.66 -20.38
CA PRO A 571 3.66 -0.77 -21.44
C PRO A 571 3.00 0.48 -20.82
N GLU A 572 3.13 1.62 -21.51
CA GLU A 572 2.51 2.91 -21.11
C GLU A 572 2.80 3.33 -19.65
N LEU A 573 4.00 3.02 -19.13
CA LEU A 573 4.33 3.35 -17.74
C LEU A 573 4.30 4.86 -17.47
N GLU A 574 4.81 5.69 -18.38
CA GLU A 574 4.83 7.14 -18.15
C GLU A 574 3.42 7.70 -18.10
N GLU A 575 2.51 7.18 -18.91
CA GLU A 575 1.11 7.54 -18.97
C GLU A 575 0.40 7.12 -17.66
N ILE A 576 0.69 5.91 -17.14
CA ILE A 576 0.22 5.46 -15.82
C ILE A 576 0.69 6.43 -14.72
N LEU A 577 1.98 6.75 -14.69
CA LEU A 577 2.55 7.63 -13.67
C LEU A 577 2.04 9.07 -13.80
N SER A 578 1.88 9.57 -15.02
CA SER A 578 1.36 10.90 -15.30
C SER A 578 -0.11 11.03 -14.89
N LEU A 579 -0.92 10.01 -15.15
CA LEU A 579 -2.32 9.97 -14.72
C LEU A 579 -2.41 10.05 -13.18
N SER A 580 -1.64 9.23 -12.45
CA SER A 580 -1.62 9.27 -10.99
C SER A 580 -1.13 10.60 -10.43
N ARG A 581 -0.11 11.22 -11.06
CA ARG A 581 0.40 12.54 -10.66
C ARG A 581 -0.67 13.62 -10.80
N ARG A 582 -1.27 13.71 -11.99
CA ARG A 582 -2.35 14.67 -12.28
C ARG A 582 -3.55 14.46 -11.36
N ALA A 583 -3.93 13.20 -11.15
CA ALA A 583 -5.03 12.85 -10.26
C ALA A 583 -4.80 13.35 -8.83
N HIS A 584 -3.60 13.17 -8.27
CA HIS A 584 -3.29 13.70 -6.94
C HIS A 584 -3.33 15.23 -6.91
N ALA A 585 -2.71 15.89 -7.90
CA ALA A 585 -2.67 17.35 -7.97
C ALA A 585 -4.06 17.99 -8.08
N VAL A 586 -5.00 17.35 -8.76
CA VAL A 586 -6.32 17.91 -9.08
C VAL A 586 -7.40 17.46 -8.08
N LEU A 587 -7.38 16.20 -7.67
CA LEU A 587 -8.47 15.62 -6.88
C LEU A 587 -8.26 15.74 -5.38
N CYS A 588 -7.02 15.66 -4.91
CA CYS A 588 -6.71 15.68 -3.49
C CYS A 588 -5.32 16.27 -3.16
N PRO A 589 -5.01 17.49 -3.64
CA PRO A 589 -3.69 18.12 -3.46
C PRO A 589 -3.27 18.30 -2.01
N GLU A 590 -4.20 18.35 -1.05
CA GLU A 590 -3.90 18.49 0.37
C GLU A 590 -3.72 17.15 1.07
N VAL A 591 -4.06 16.02 0.45
CA VAL A 591 -3.86 14.71 1.07
C VAL A 591 -2.38 14.30 0.98
N PRO A 592 -1.70 13.95 2.08
CA PRO A 592 -0.25 13.72 2.08
C PRO A 592 0.20 12.57 1.18
N LEU A 593 -0.51 11.45 1.22
CA LEU A 593 -0.17 10.22 0.51
C LEU A 593 -1.43 9.62 -0.12
N VAL A 594 -1.30 9.16 -1.36
CA VAL A 594 -2.37 8.45 -2.06
C VAL A 594 -1.81 7.24 -2.79
N GLY A 595 -2.47 6.09 -2.63
CA GLY A 595 -2.25 4.91 -3.44
C GLY A 595 -3.31 4.83 -4.52
N TRP A 596 -2.92 5.03 -5.78
CA TRP A 596 -3.81 4.93 -6.93
C TRP A 596 -3.82 3.51 -7.46
N ASP A 597 -5.01 2.96 -7.63
CA ASP A 597 -5.20 1.72 -8.39
C ASP A 597 -5.51 2.06 -9.83
N VAL A 598 -4.56 1.73 -10.72
CA VAL A 598 -4.63 2.02 -12.14
C VAL A 598 -4.78 0.72 -12.93
N ALA A 599 -5.68 0.68 -13.90
CA ALA A 599 -5.74 -0.40 -14.88
C ALA A 599 -5.29 0.10 -16.25
N LEU A 600 -4.76 -0.82 -17.06
CA LEU A 600 -4.48 -0.56 -18.47
C LEU A 600 -5.49 -1.36 -19.31
N VAL A 601 -6.31 -0.66 -20.07
CA VAL A 601 -7.39 -1.24 -20.90
C VAL A 601 -7.22 -0.81 -22.35
N ASN A 602 -7.85 -1.50 -23.29
CA ASN A 602 -7.91 -1.02 -24.68
C ASN A 602 -9.11 -0.06 -24.81
N GLY A 603 -8.89 1.13 -25.38
CA GLY A 603 -9.97 2.10 -25.65
C GLY A 603 -9.52 3.55 -25.55
N ASP A 604 -10.41 4.47 -25.93
CA ASP A 604 -10.16 5.92 -25.90
C ASP A 604 -10.88 6.61 -24.74
N VAL A 605 -10.30 7.70 -24.21
CA VAL A 605 -10.96 8.52 -23.18
C VAL A 605 -11.83 9.59 -23.83
N VAL A 606 -13.12 9.59 -23.52
CA VAL A 606 -14.09 10.61 -23.96
C VAL A 606 -14.85 11.12 -22.73
N GLY A 607 -14.72 12.41 -22.43
CA GLY A 607 -15.40 13.04 -21.28
C GLY A 607 -15.00 12.43 -19.93
N GLY A 608 -13.70 12.19 -19.73
CA GLY A 608 -13.15 11.56 -18.53
C GLY A 608 -13.41 10.06 -18.36
N GLN A 609 -14.20 9.42 -19.24
CA GLN A 609 -14.47 7.98 -19.18
C GLN A 609 -13.87 7.26 -20.37
N VAL A 610 -13.41 6.02 -20.18
CA VAL A 610 -12.99 5.20 -21.31
C VAL A 610 -14.20 4.67 -22.06
N VAL A 611 -14.22 4.87 -23.37
CA VAL A 611 -15.10 4.15 -24.28
C VAL A 611 -14.34 2.90 -24.70
N LEU A 612 -14.74 1.75 -24.16
CA LEU A 612 -14.18 0.47 -24.56
C LEU A 612 -14.60 0.21 -26.01
N GLY A 613 -13.63 0.12 -26.90
CA GLY A 613 -13.87 -0.39 -28.23
C GLY A 613 -13.54 -1.89 -28.31
N GLY A 614 -14.24 -2.58 -29.20
CA GLY A 614 -14.17 -4.04 -29.31
C GLY A 614 -12.92 -4.55 -30.05
N ASN A 615 -11.98 -3.69 -30.44
CA ASN A 615 -10.85 -4.08 -31.28
C ASN A 615 -9.54 -4.22 -30.49
N ALA A 616 -8.81 -5.30 -30.78
CA ALA A 616 -7.52 -5.59 -30.14
C ALA A 616 -6.39 -4.62 -30.52
N ASP A 617 -6.59 -3.84 -31.59
CA ASP A 617 -5.64 -2.85 -32.14
C ASP A 617 -5.76 -1.46 -31.46
N GLU A 618 -6.70 -1.30 -30.53
CA GLU A 618 -6.88 -0.04 -29.82
C GLU A 618 -5.73 0.26 -28.87
N LYS A 619 -5.48 1.57 -28.68
CA LYS A 619 -4.39 2.05 -27.85
C LYS A 619 -4.60 1.59 -26.39
N PRO A 620 -3.57 1.04 -25.72
CA PRO A 620 -3.62 0.83 -24.28
C PRO A 620 -3.73 2.17 -23.55
N THR A 621 -4.75 2.29 -22.71
CA THR A 621 -5.11 3.53 -22.03
C THR A 621 -5.18 3.29 -20.52
N PRO A 622 -4.43 4.05 -19.71
CA PRO A 622 -4.50 3.94 -18.26
C PRO A 622 -5.76 4.62 -17.73
N ILE A 623 -6.40 3.99 -16.77
CA ILE A 623 -7.57 4.51 -16.06
C ILE A 623 -7.46 4.29 -14.57
N LEU A 624 -7.99 5.21 -13.78
CA LEU A 624 -8.09 5.03 -12.34
C LEU A 624 -9.32 4.18 -11.97
N LEU A 625 -9.15 3.34 -10.95
CA LEU A 625 -10.20 2.50 -10.39
C LEU A 625 -10.65 2.95 -9.00
N GLU A 626 -9.71 3.47 -8.21
CA GLU A 626 -9.92 3.99 -6.85
C GLU A 626 -8.66 4.72 -6.34
N ALA A 627 -8.85 5.46 -5.25
CA ALA A 627 -7.79 6.06 -4.44
C ALA A 627 -7.84 5.45 -3.04
N ASN A 628 -6.70 4.98 -2.53
CA ASN A 628 -6.55 4.56 -1.13
C ASN A 628 -5.68 5.59 -0.39
N LEU A 629 -6.24 6.26 0.62
CA LEU A 629 -5.56 7.33 1.37
C LEU A 629 -4.82 6.78 2.60
N SER A 630 -5.17 5.56 3.04
CA SER A 630 -4.36 4.71 3.95
C SER A 630 -3.49 3.73 3.16
N CYS A 631 -2.69 4.24 2.22
CA CYS A 631 -2.04 3.41 1.20
C CYS A 631 -0.92 2.52 1.74
N ASN A 632 -0.80 1.32 1.14
CA ASN A 632 0.28 0.38 1.37
C ASN A 632 1.27 0.39 0.19
N PHE A 633 2.57 0.29 0.48
CA PHE A 633 3.61 0.17 -0.55
C PHE A 633 3.59 -1.18 -1.27
N PHE A 634 2.93 -2.21 -0.72
CA PHE A 634 2.98 -3.60 -1.19
C PHE A 634 4.40 -4.11 -1.48
N LEU A 635 5.37 -3.68 -0.66
CA LEU A 635 6.80 -3.97 -0.81
C LEU A 635 7.42 -3.43 -2.11
N GLY A 636 6.80 -2.44 -2.74
CA GLY A 636 7.42 -1.64 -3.79
C GLY A 636 8.66 -0.91 -3.28
N HIS A 637 9.63 -0.72 -4.15
CA HIS A 637 10.82 0.09 -3.88
C HIS A 637 10.44 1.56 -3.95
N PHE A 638 10.92 2.35 -2.98
CA PHE A 638 10.63 3.78 -2.88
C PHE A 638 11.86 4.55 -2.37
N PRO A 639 11.97 5.86 -2.65
CA PRO A 639 13.06 6.69 -2.15
C PRO A 639 12.93 6.90 -0.63
N ARG A 640 13.49 5.98 0.15
CA ARG A 640 13.28 5.90 1.60
C ARG A 640 13.69 7.17 2.36
N ASP A 641 14.81 7.79 2.00
CA ASP A 641 15.25 9.03 2.63
C ASP A 641 14.25 10.17 2.45
N TYR A 642 13.77 10.34 1.21
CA TYR A 642 12.73 11.31 0.89
C TYR A 642 11.46 11.00 1.66
N TYR A 643 10.99 9.74 1.64
CA TYR A 643 9.78 9.35 2.34
C TYR A 643 9.85 9.62 3.85
N LEU A 644 10.94 9.22 4.52
CA LEU A 644 11.07 9.45 5.97
C LEU A 644 11.17 10.94 6.30
N GLU A 645 11.84 11.74 5.47
CA GLU A 645 11.86 13.19 5.66
C GLU A 645 10.49 13.84 5.41
N PHE A 646 9.77 13.38 4.39
CA PHE A 646 8.40 13.80 4.10
C PHE A 646 7.46 13.50 5.28
N MET A 647 7.52 12.28 5.83
CA MET A 647 6.75 11.88 7.00
C MET A 647 7.05 12.78 8.21
N ARG A 648 8.34 13.05 8.46
CA ARG A 648 8.80 13.93 9.55
C ARG A 648 8.22 15.33 9.41
N LYS A 649 8.40 15.97 8.26
CA LYS A 649 7.87 17.31 7.98
C LYS A 649 6.35 17.36 8.15
N SER A 650 5.66 16.34 7.66
CA SER A 650 4.20 16.26 7.76
C SER A 650 3.73 16.18 9.22
N PHE A 651 4.33 15.30 10.04
CA PHE A 651 3.98 15.21 11.45
C PHE A 651 4.28 16.50 12.22
N VAL A 652 5.46 17.10 12.01
CA VAL A 652 5.83 18.37 12.67
C VAL A 652 4.86 19.49 12.31
N GLY A 653 4.50 19.61 11.02
CA GLY A 653 3.50 20.58 10.56
C GLY A 653 2.13 20.37 11.20
N LEU A 654 1.70 19.12 11.34
CA LEU A 654 0.43 18.77 11.99
C LEU A 654 0.45 19.05 13.49
N GLU A 655 1.56 18.79 14.19
CA GLU A 655 1.70 19.12 15.61
C GLU A 655 1.65 20.63 15.84
N ALA A 656 2.32 21.40 14.99
CA ALA A 656 2.27 22.86 15.03
C ALA A 656 0.83 23.39 14.80
N ALA A 657 0.13 22.82 13.82
CA ALA A 657 -1.26 23.18 13.52
C ALA A 657 -2.23 22.80 14.64
N GLU A 658 -2.10 21.61 15.23
CA GLU A 658 -2.96 21.15 16.33
C GLU A 658 -2.75 21.98 17.61
N THR A 659 -1.51 22.38 17.89
CA THR A 659 -1.16 23.12 19.12
C THR A 659 -1.22 24.64 18.96
N GLY A 660 -1.35 25.16 17.73
CA GLY A 660 -1.24 26.58 17.42
C GLY A 660 0.18 27.16 17.60
N LYS A 661 1.20 26.30 17.78
CA LYS A 661 2.60 26.74 17.85
C LYS A 661 3.07 27.20 16.46
N LYS A 662 3.82 28.31 16.40
CA LYS A 662 4.52 28.68 15.16
C LYS A 662 5.68 27.72 14.95
N LEU A 663 5.83 27.21 13.72
CA LEU A 663 7.03 26.48 13.28
C LEU A 663 8.22 27.44 13.42
N SER A 664 9.25 27.03 14.19
CA SER A 664 10.47 27.81 14.45
C SER A 664 11.48 27.72 13.33
#